data_AF-A0A959P6E6-F1
#
_entry.id   AF-A0A959P6E6-F1
#
_cell.length_a   1.000
_cell.length_b   1.000
_cell.length_c   1.000
_cell.angle_alpha   90.00
_cell.angle_beta   90.00
_cell.angle_gamma   90.00
#
_symmetry.space_group_name_H-M   'P 1'
#
loop_
_entity.id
_entity.type
_entity.pdbx_description
1 polymer ?
#
loop_
_entity_poly.entity_id
_entity_poly.type
_entity_poly.pdbx_seq_one_letter_code
_entity_poly.pdbx_strand_id
1 'polypeptide(L)'
;MKKVRVILLLLSAITTQLSWAQTAINLASGSLVITQYAIEDQHWTLTDDGTNLNIHYTATGVSLSGAGVVAIDANNTQVPLANITDSIVVVGVGSTDTLTFDLTTSLAAVSVRTSNVDMIYQTGDLIATTGSINLNAEYGITVDGTLQTTSGNISLFGRQTTTHTTLFYDGVRVNATGSITSETGDIVLDATGGVGSSSITGGIWINGGTVSSTGTGANAASILLNGRESAWSPSTPCAYNHAIVVSDGGMVSSVDGDITLEGLGAPAGCIERKGIIRLTNGHVQSTGNGAISMHGQDHAFSGESAVNIELASTVQCNNGNMSISGNFYDEGTVSQPCIYIRDLGTVVSSVGTGEIQIEGIGSPLGTASNIASGVRIIDYALVTSEFGDISIYGENSVRCYECSSVWIGDFSEITSTGTGPNAAKINIHGHEDLMNGITLDAVTLYDLPKLRTVDGDVTILATSVNYGIQSYSEGTFYSTGQGSLKVTADVAVPGITDPTWDYTLIADYVYSPSIRAYGDALIRPRTPGTPIKIGVPSGSYLPGDGVLSIIESDLNNYFLFANSYAFGGDTTGNIDVLKAIFNDPLTLIGYNITIDSLSAVTDPITLTSRAGDYISNMDNGSPGLFASEVIFNGNVSPGGPNTAGILRATANVTFSAGDTLSIDLFTGDNDSLKLQGSAPILTLNNATLQLAEVGYTPTLNDEFVLIDVAGTEAVVGTFAGIPEGSPILVGNNSYRLSYEGGSGNDVTLTFLGVCSPTASSIAPVACGSYTSPLGNVYTASASFTETIDNTLGCDSVISIDLTINNADASVSQNGTTLTADVAGASYQWLDCNNGNAVVNGENGQSFTPLASGEYALEITENGCTEISGCYNVQVITVGLDEIDRSELTIYPNPSHGVVNIQVNNAERISVYDMTGRTIMDKPFTNRLDISSLPAGNYVIAVFTADSVLRETLVVE
;
A
#
# COMPACT_ATOMS: atom_id res chain seq x y z
N MET A 1 56.37 59.07 -64.32
CA MET A 1 56.75 58.92 -62.89
C MET A 1 57.13 60.29 -62.38
N LYS A 2 56.65 60.78 -61.24
CA LYS A 2 55.79 60.23 -60.18
C LYS A 2 55.33 61.50 -59.44
N LYS A 3 54.01 61.67 -59.31
CA LYS A 3 53.27 61.40 -58.07
C LYS A 3 53.80 62.22 -56.88
N VAL A 4 52.85 62.83 -56.18
CA VAL A 4 52.95 63.47 -54.86
C VAL A 4 53.42 64.93 -54.88
N ARG A 5 52.52 65.87 -55.22
CA ARG A 5 52.48 67.23 -54.61
C ARG A 5 51.32 68.15 -55.01
N VAL A 6 50.27 67.65 -55.67
CA VAL A 6 49.03 68.44 -55.93
C VAL A 6 47.77 67.65 -55.48
N ILE A 7 47.81 67.12 -54.26
CA ILE A 7 46.64 66.55 -53.54
C ILE A 7 46.53 67.25 -52.17
N LEU A 8 46.79 68.56 -52.10
CA LEU A 8 46.70 69.30 -50.83
C LEU A 8 46.05 70.69 -50.92
N LEU A 9 45.50 71.08 -52.07
CA LEU A 9 44.91 72.43 -52.24
C LEU A 9 43.52 72.45 -52.93
N LEU A 10 42.88 71.29 -53.09
CA LEU A 10 41.49 71.17 -53.60
C LEU A 10 40.56 70.33 -52.70
N LEU A 11 41.04 69.91 -51.51
CA LEU A 11 40.21 69.29 -50.46
C LEU A 11 39.99 70.24 -49.26
N SER A 12 40.24 71.53 -49.42
CA SER A 12 40.03 72.55 -48.37
C SER A 12 38.73 73.36 -48.58
N ALA A 13 37.76 72.82 -49.32
CA ALA A 13 36.47 73.46 -49.57
C ALA A 13 35.24 72.54 -49.39
N ILE A 14 35.40 71.31 -48.89
CA ILE A 14 34.27 70.41 -48.55
C ILE A 14 34.56 69.63 -47.24
N THR A 15 35.01 70.32 -46.18
CA THR A 15 35.03 69.73 -44.82
C THR A 15 34.64 70.73 -43.73
N THR A 16 34.06 71.88 -44.08
CA THR A 16 33.59 72.88 -43.12
C THR A 16 32.08 73.13 -43.21
N GLN A 17 31.28 72.07 -43.32
CA GLN A 17 29.88 72.11 -42.91
C GLN A 17 29.45 70.82 -42.20
N LEU A 18 28.87 71.03 -41.00
CA LEU A 18 28.03 70.13 -40.20
C LEU A 18 28.72 69.20 -39.18
N SER A 19 29.35 69.82 -38.17
CA SER A 19 29.48 69.30 -36.80
C SER A 19 28.21 69.63 -35.98
N TRP A 20 27.10 68.92 -36.17
CA TRP A 20 25.86 69.15 -35.40
C TRP A 20 25.28 67.80 -35.04
N ALA A 21 25.13 67.53 -33.74
CA ALA A 21 24.40 66.39 -33.22
C ALA A 21 23.01 66.35 -33.86
N GLN A 22 22.62 65.22 -34.45
CA GLN A 22 21.29 65.06 -35.05
C GLN A 22 20.53 63.94 -34.35
N THR A 23 19.42 64.28 -33.71
CA THR A 23 18.40 63.30 -33.33
C THR A 23 17.51 63.06 -34.55
N ALA A 24 17.33 61.80 -34.93
CA ALA A 24 16.44 61.38 -36.00
C ALA A 24 15.22 60.69 -35.39
N ILE A 25 14.04 61.23 -35.65
CA ILE A 25 12.75 60.63 -35.28
C ILE A 25 12.05 60.25 -36.58
N ASN A 26 11.83 58.96 -36.78
CA ASN A 26 11.25 58.40 -38.00
C ASN A 26 10.03 57.54 -37.68
N LEU A 27 8.94 57.78 -38.39
CA LEU A 27 7.74 56.96 -38.34
C LEU A 27 7.50 56.35 -39.73
N ALA A 28 7.65 55.03 -39.83
CA ALA A 28 7.49 54.29 -41.07
C ALA A 28 6.74 52.98 -40.83
N SER A 29 5.68 52.74 -41.61
CA SER A 29 4.88 51.50 -41.55
C SER A 29 4.38 51.12 -40.15
N GLY A 30 4.06 52.11 -39.30
CA GLY A 30 3.58 51.89 -37.94
C GLY A 30 4.69 51.69 -36.89
N SER A 31 5.96 51.71 -37.29
CA SER A 31 7.13 51.63 -36.42
C SER A 31 7.76 53.00 -36.22
N LEU A 32 7.89 53.42 -34.96
CA LEU A 32 8.57 54.63 -34.53
C LEU A 32 10.03 54.29 -34.17
N VAL A 33 10.98 54.89 -34.86
CA VAL A 33 12.42 54.74 -34.59
C VAL A 33 12.99 56.09 -34.16
N ILE A 34 13.57 56.11 -32.97
CA ILE A 34 14.30 57.24 -32.39
C ILE A 34 15.77 56.86 -32.42
N THR A 35 16.58 57.55 -33.23
CA THR A 35 18.03 57.31 -33.34
C THR A 35 18.78 58.59 -33.02
N GLN A 36 19.82 58.49 -32.21
CA GLN A 36 20.71 59.60 -31.90
C GLN A 36 21.99 59.57 -32.75
N TYR A 37 22.62 60.73 -32.90
CA TYR A 37 23.99 60.91 -33.41
C TYR A 37 24.66 62.03 -32.61
N ALA A 38 25.02 61.80 -31.34
CA ALA A 38 25.68 62.80 -30.47
C ALA A 38 26.62 62.13 -29.45
N ILE A 39 27.64 62.87 -28.98
CA ILE A 39 28.79 62.28 -28.26
C ILE A 39 28.68 62.44 -26.72
N GLU A 40 27.91 63.38 -26.14
CA GLU A 40 27.84 63.58 -24.66
C GLU A 40 26.49 64.13 -24.13
N ASP A 41 26.05 63.58 -22.97
CA ASP A 41 25.10 64.07 -21.93
C ASP A 41 23.69 64.51 -22.37
N GLN A 42 22.83 63.59 -22.82
CA GLN A 42 21.43 63.90 -23.14
C GLN A 42 20.42 63.09 -22.32
N HIS A 43 19.29 63.73 -21.97
CA HIS A 43 18.16 63.10 -21.30
C HIS A 43 16.94 63.08 -22.23
N TRP A 44 16.32 61.90 -22.35
CA TRP A 44 15.06 61.71 -23.05
C TRP A 44 13.93 61.41 -22.08
N THR A 45 12.77 61.97 -22.33
CA THR A 45 11.55 61.64 -21.59
C THR A 45 10.44 61.38 -22.59
N LEU A 46 9.92 60.15 -22.58
CA LEU A 46 8.75 59.75 -23.34
C LEU A 46 7.55 59.79 -22.39
N THR A 47 6.61 60.70 -22.65
CA THR A 47 5.34 60.82 -21.94
C THR A 47 4.18 60.69 -22.93
N ASP A 48 2.97 60.42 -22.48
CA ASP A 48 1.79 60.55 -23.33
C ASP A 48 0.68 61.35 -22.66
N ASP A 49 -0.19 61.94 -23.49
CA ASP A 49 -1.35 62.74 -23.06
C ASP A 49 -2.69 62.03 -23.34
N GLY A 50 -2.64 60.72 -23.64
CA GLY A 50 -3.77 59.90 -24.09
C GLY A 50 -4.11 59.99 -25.57
N THR A 51 -3.49 60.90 -26.32
CA THR A 51 -3.67 61.01 -27.78
C THR A 51 -2.36 60.97 -28.56
N ASN A 52 -1.30 61.55 -27.99
CA ASN A 52 0.02 61.63 -28.60
C ASN A 52 1.09 61.13 -27.62
N LEU A 53 2.10 60.48 -28.18
CA LEU A 53 3.38 60.25 -27.53
C LEU A 53 4.21 61.53 -27.65
N ASN A 54 4.55 62.13 -26.53
CA ASN A 54 5.44 63.29 -26.38
C ASN A 54 6.87 62.82 -26.13
N ILE A 55 7.80 63.22 -27.00
CA ILE A 55 9.22 62.91 -26.93
C ILE A 55 9.96 64.19 -26.60
N HIS A 56 10.36 64.33 -25.34
CA HIS A 56 11.18 65.44 -24.87
C HIS A 56 12.67 65.07 -24.92
N TYR A 57 13.51 65.99 -25.42
CA TYR A 57 14.96 65.80 -25.50
C TYR A 57 15.72 67.13 -25.35
N THR A 58 16.96 67.07 -24.84
CA THR A 58 17.76 68.25 -24.50
C THR A 58 18.65 68.80 -25.64
N ALA A 59 18.64 68.17 -26.84
CA ALA A 59 19.56 68.45 -27.94
C ALA A 59 19.06 69.53 -28.93
N THR A 60 19.98 70.27 -29.56
CA THR A 60 19.67 71.23 -30.64
C THR A 60 19.97 70.62 -32.03
N GLY A 61 18.93 70.44 -32.88
CA GLY A 61 19.10 70.08 -34.30
C GLY A 61 18.43 68.79 -34.78
N VAL A 62 17.11 68.64 -34.59
CA VAL A 62 16.38 67.42 -34.97
C VAL A 62 16.05 67.34 -36.45
N SER A 63 16.35 66.20 -37.07
CA SER A 63 15.85 65.84 -38.38
C SER A 63 14.62 64.95 -38.23
N LEU A 64 13.47 65.46 -38.69
CA LEU A 64 12.22 64.72 -38.71
C LEU A 64 12.05 64.11 -40.09
N SER A 65 11.83 62.80 -40.18
CA SER A 65 11.50 62.16 -41.45
C SER A 65 10.40 61.12 -41.27
N GLY A 66 9.18 61.43 -41.69
CA GLY A 66 8.05 60.49 -41.65
C GLY A 66 6.71 61.21 -41.80
N ALA A 67 5.76 60.61 -42.51
CA ALA A 67 4.39 61.12 -42.54
C ALA A 67 3.72 60.84 -41.18
N GLY A 68 3.25 61.88 -40.50
CA GLY A 68 2.53 61.74 -39.22
C GLY A 68 3.31 62.12 -37.95
N VAL A 69 4.55 62.61 -38.05
CA VAL A 69 5.30 63.20 -36.92
C VAL A 69 5.01 64.70 -36.84
N VAL A 70 4.68 65.21 -35.65
CA VAL A 70 4.36 66.63 -35.40
C VAL A 70 5.38 67.22 -34.43
N ALA A 71 6.24 68.13 -34.90
CA ALA A 71 7.09 68.88 -33.98
C ALA A 71 6.35 70.10 -33.41
N ILE A 72 6.45 70.28 -32.08
CA ILE A 72 5.85 71.42 -31.38
C ILE A 72 6.89 72.53 -31.18
N ASP A 73 8.11 72.16 -30.79
CA ASP A 73 9.24 73.09 -30.64
C ASP A 73 10.59 72.39 -30.88
N ALA A 74 11.70 73.09 -30.56
CA ALA A 74 13.05 72.58 -30.78
C ALA A 74 13.40 71.34 -29.95
N ASN A 75 12.70 71.09 -28.83
CA ASN A 75 13.03 70.11 -27.79
C ASN A 75 11.86 69.16 -27.47
N ASN A 76 10.73 69.25 -28.19
CA ASN A 76 9.53 68.46 -27.95
C ASN A 76 8.86 68.04 -29.27
N THR A 77 8.76 66.73 -29.49
CA THR A 77 8.11 66.13 -30.67
C THR A 77 6.92 65.28 -30.25
N GLN A 78 5.79 65.43 -30.94
CA GLN A 78 4.59 64.62 -30.77
C GLN A 78 4.41 63.62 -31.92
N VAL A 79 4.07 62.38 -31.56
CA VAL A 79 3.66 61.34 -32.50
C VAL A 79 2.28 60.84 -32.08
N PRO A 80 1.24 60.95 -32.92
CA PRO A 80 -0.08 60.41 -32.58
C PRO A 80 0.02 58.92 -32.28
N LEU A 81 -0.50 58.51 -31.12
CA LEU A 81 -0.44 57.12 -30.66
C LEU A 81 -1.10 56.15 -31.66
N ALA A 82 -2.18 56.60 -32.31
CA ALA A 82 -2.89 55.84 -33.34
C ALA A 82 -2.04 55.47 -34.58
N ASN A 83 -0.91 56.16 -34.80
CA ASN A 83 0.00 55.86 -35.90
C ASN A 83 1.13 54.91 -35.49
N ILE A 84 1.27 54.60 -34.21
CA ILE A 84 2.27 53.66 -33.68
C ILE A 84 1.55 52.32 -33.47
N THR A 85 1.68 51.41 -34.44
CA THR A 85 0.91 50.15 -34.47
C THR A 85 1.78 48.90 -34.47
N ASP A 86 3.11 49.05 -34.53
CA ASP A 86 4.06 47.94 -34.69
C ASP A 86 5.16 47.98 -33.62
N SER A 87 6.04 48.99 -33.64
CA SER A 87 7.11 49.08 -32.64
C SER A 87 7.53 50.51 -32.28
N ILE A 88 8.12 50.66 -31.09
CA ILE A 88 8.90 51.82 -30.67
C ILE A 88 10.34 51.34 -30.46
N VAL A 89 11.27 51.85 -31.24
CA VAL A 89 12.69 51.49 -31.17
C VAL A 89 13.50 52.74 -30.80
N VAL A 90 14.25 52.67 -29.70
CA VAL A 90 15.11 53.75 -29.23
C VAL A 90 16.57 53.30 -29.31
N VAL A 91 17.39 54.01 -30.07
CA VAL A 91 18.81 53.69 -30.29
C VAL A 91 19.67 54.88 -29.85
N GLY A 92 20.41 54.71 -28.75
CA GLY A 92 21.43 55.65 -28.30
C GLY A 92 22.78 55.44 -29.01
N VAL A 93 23.67 56.44 -28.95
CA VAL A 93 25.04 56.37 -29.51
C VAL A 93 26.00 57.26 -28.71
N GLY A 94 25.94 57.23 -27.39
CA GLY A 94 26.77 58.07 -26.52
C GLY A 94 27.00 57.43 -25.16
N SER A 95 28.00 57.94 -24.43
CA SER A 95 28.49 57.35 -23.17
C SER A 95 27.90 57.98 -21.89
N THR A 96 26.75 58.66 -21.98
CA THR A 96 25.97 59.15 -20.80
C THR A 96 24.44 59.30 -21.04
N ASP A 97 23.83 58.61 -22.01
CA ASP A 97 22.43 58.85 -22.40
C ASP A 97 21.41 58.25 -21.40
N THR A 98 20.48 59.07 -20.88
CA THR A 98 19.40 58.62 -19.97
C THR A 98 18.04 58.65 -20.66
N LEU A 99 17.28 57.56 -20.56
CA LEU A 99 15.94 57.43 -21.11
C LEU A 99 14.90 57.22 -20.01
N THR A 100 13.93 58.13 -19.93
CA THR A 100 12.79 58.03 -19.03
C THR A 100 11.51 57.65 -19.79
N PHE A 101 10.84 56.59 -19.35
CA PHE A 101 9.48 56.25 -19.79
C PHE A 101 8.47 56.62 -18.70
N ASP A 102 7.56 57.53 -19.03
CA ASP A 102 6.49 58.00 -18.15
C ASP A 102 5.17 58.06 -18.94
N LEU A 103 4.73 56.87 -19.38
CA LEU A 103 3.49 56.70 -20.12
C LEU A 103 2.31 56.45 -19.15
N THR A 104 1.11 56.80 -19.58
CA THR A 104 -0.15 56.62 -18.85
C THR A 104 -1.21 55.89 -19.67
N THR A 105 -0.97 55.65 -20.97
CA THR A 105 -1.86 54.87 -21.83
C THR A 105 -1.26 53.55 -22.33
N SER A 106 -2.13 52.55 -22.50
CA SER A 106 -1.74 51.24 -23.04
C SER A 106 -1.47 51.32 -24.54
N LEU A 107 -0.32 50.80 -24.95
CA LEU A 107 0.12 50.70 -26.33
C LEU A 107 -0.22 49.32 -26.90
N ALA A 108 -1.45 49.16 -27.41
CA ALA A 108 -1.92 47.89 -27.95
C ALA A 108 -1.04 47.40 -29.11
N ALA A 109 -0.49 46.19 -28.98
CA ALA A 109 0.36 45.49 -29.97
C ALA A 109 1.75 46.10 -30.28
N VAL A 110 2.17 47.15 -29.60
CA VAL A 110 3.45 47.82 -29.89
C VAL A 110 4.60 47.13 -29.14
N SER A 111 5.63 46.70 -29.87
CA SER A 111 6.87 46.21 -29.25
C SER A 111 7.81 47.37 -28.92
N VAL A 112 8.33 47.44 -27.69
CA VAL A 112 9.33 48.45 -27.31
C VAL A 112 10.72 47.82 -27.30
N ARG A 113 11.69 48.48 -27.93
CA ARG A 113 13.09 48.03 -27.97
C ARG A 113 14.03 49.20 -27.69
N THR A 114 15.01 49.01 -26.82
CA THR A 114 16.13 49.94 -26.68
C THR A 114 17.45 49.27 -27.03
N SER A 115 18.43 50.04 -27.49
CA SER A 115 19.81 49.56 -27.72
C SER A 115 20.80 50.70 -27.56
N ASN A 116 21.97 50.42 -26.98
CA ASN A 116 23.05 51.40 -26.73
C ASN A 116 22.54 52.63 -25.93
N VAL A 117 21.69 52.39 -24.94
CA VAL A 117 21.27 53.40 -23.96
C VAL A 117 22.05 53.12 -22.68
N ASP A 118 22.46 54.15 -21.96
CA ASP A 118 23.23 53.94 -20.74
C ASP A 118 22.33 53.62 -19.55
N MET A 119 21.40 54.52 -19.23
CA MET A 119 20.49 54.35 -18.10
C MET A 119 19.04 54.44 -18.56
N ILE A 120 18.20 53.53 -18.06
CA ILE A 120 16.75 53.59 -18.28
C ILE A 120 16.06 53.77 -16.93
N TYR A 121 15.21 54.80 -16.82
CA TYR A 121 14.30 54.99 -15.70
C TYR A 121 12.87 54.84 -16.17
N GLN A 122 12.17 53.84 -15.67
CA GLN A 122 10.77 53.60 -15.99
C GLN A 122 9.94 54.04 -14.80
N THR A 123 9.20 55.14 -14.92
CA THR A 123 8.48 55.77 -13.79
C THR A 123 6.96 55.76 -13.94
N GLY A 124 6.46 55.70 -15.19
CA GLY A 124 5.03 55.58 -15.50
C GLY A 124 4.60 54.15 -15.84
N ASP A 125 3.52 53.95 -16.58
CA ASP A 125 3.02 52.64 -17.03
C ASP A 125 3.40 52.38 -18.49
N LEU A 126 4.24 51.37 -18.76
CA LEU A 126 4.49 50.85 -20.10
C LEU A 126 3.75 49.52 -20.29
N ILE A 127 2.56 49.59 -20.90
CA ILE A 127 1.67 48.44 -21.10
C ILE A 127 1.61 48.09 -22.60
N ALA A 128 2.24 46.98 -22.99
CA ALA A 128 2.23 46.44 -24.35
C ALA A 128 1.39 45.15 -24.41
N THR A 129 0.09 45.25 -24.68
CA THR A 129 -0.87 44.13 -24.50
C THR A 129 -0.42 42.83 -25.18
N THR A 130 -0.09 42.87 -26.47
CA THR A 130 0.42 41.68 -27.20
C THR A 130 1.84 41.86 -27.72
N GLY A 131 2.43 43.04 -27.54
CA GLY A 131 3.79 43.38 -27.99
C GLY A 131 4.82 43.08 -26.89
N SER A 132 6.05 42.80 -27.30
CA SER A 132 7.14 42.54 -26.35
C SER A 132 7.82 43.83 -25.88
N ILE A 133 8.22 43.89 -24.61
CA ILE A 133 9.00 44.99 -24.03
C ILE A 133 10.43 44.50 -23.86
N ASN A 134 11.38 45.03 -24.64
CA ASN A 134 12.80 44.67 -24.56
C ASN A 134 13.63 45.91 -24.24
N LEU A 135 13.99 46.10 -22.98
CA LEU A 135 14.81 47.22 -22.54
C LEU A 135 16.25 46.74 -22.35
N ASN A 136 17.18 47.37 -23.06
CA ASN A 136 18.61 47.12 -22.97
C ASN A 136 19.33 48.42 -22.57
N ALA A 137 20.09 48.36 -21.47
CA ALA A 137 20.87 49.46 -20.92
C ALA A 137 22.29 49.02 -20.53
N GLU A 138 23.29 49.87 -20.81
CA GLU A 138 24.71 49.61 -20.54
C GLU A 138 25.13 49.93 -19.09
N TYR A 139 24.38 50.70 -18.32
CA TYR A 139 24.69 51.00 -16.92
C TYR A 139 23.60 50.58 -15.94
N GLY A 140 22.35 50.46 -16.40
CA GLY A 140 21.29 49.84 -15.60
C GLY A 140 19.88 50.28 -15.97
N ILE A 141 18.91 49.55 -15.42
CA ILE A 141 17.48 49.79 -15.60
C ILE A 141 16.85 49.92 -14.21
N THR A 142 16.17 51.03 -13.95
CA THR A 142 15.35 51.21 -12.74
C THR A 142 13.87 51.24 -13.11
N VAL A 143 13.06 50.44 -12.40
CA VAL A 143 11.62 50.31 -12.58
C VAL A 143 10.92 50.81 -11.31
N ASP A 144 10.25 51.94 -11.43
CA ASP A 144 9.41 52.58 -10.41
C ASP A 144 7.92 52.56 -10.78
N GLY A 145 7.55 52.27 -12.04
CA GLY A 145 6.17 52.16 -12.51
C GLY A 145 5.82 50.75 -13.03
N THR A 146 4.80 50.65 -13.90
CA THR A 146 4.28 49.34 -14.36
C THR A 146 4.83 48.94 -15.73
N LEU A 147 5.50 47.79 -15.83
CA LEU A 147 5.76 47.09 -17.09
C LEU A 147 4.75 45.95 -17.22
N GLN A 148 3.93 45.94 -18.27
CA GLN A 148 2.91 44.91 -18.44
C GLN A 148 2.72 44.44 -19.88
N THR A 149 2.46 43.14 -20.04
CA THR A 149 2.00 42.53 -21.29
C THR A 149 1.03 41.38 -21.01
N THR A 150 0.24 40.96 -21.98
CA THR A 150 -0.61 39.77 -21.92
C THR A 150 0.10 38.59 -22.59
N SER A 151 0.70 38.79 -23.76
CA SER A 151 1.29 37.68 -24.55
C SER A 151 2.69 37.96 -25.12
N GLY A 152 3.19 39.19 -25.04
CA GLY A 152 4.55 39.52 -25.44
C GLY A 152 5.54 39.17 -24.33
N ASN A 153 6.82 39.06 -24.65
CA ASN A 153 7.83 38.84 -23.62
C ASN A 153 8.27 40.18 -23.03
N ILE A 154 8.57 40.21 -21.73
CA ILE A 154 9.28 41.32 -21.08
C ILE A 154 10.73 40.89 -20.88
N SER A 155 11.68 41.63 -21.41
CA SER A 155 13.10 41.33 -21.25
C SER A 155 13.88 42.60 -20.88
N LEU A 156 14.50 42.60 -19.71
CA LEU A 156 15.35 43.70 -19.23
C LEU A 156 16.80 43.23 -19.20
N PHE A 157 17.66 43.89 -19.96
CA PHE A 157 19.09 43.62 -20.05
C PHE A 157 19.86 44.83 -19.51
N GLY A 158 20.47 44.69 -18.33
CA GLY A 158 21.21 45.78 -17.67
C GLY A 158 22.62 45.35 -17.28
N ARG A 159 23.68 45.94 -17.86
CA ARG A 159 25.06 45.44 -17.69
C ARG A 159 26.05 46.48 -17.22
N GLN A 160 26.22 46.68 -15.92
CA GLN A 160 27.14 47.72 -15.44
C GLN A 160 28.62 47.31 -15.55
N THR A 161 29.27 47.59 -16.68
CA THR A 161 30.65 47.14 -16.99
C THR A 161 31.77 48.09 -16.55
N THR A 162 31.46 49.34 -16.18
CA THR A 162 32.46 50.33 -15.71
C THR A 162 31.93 51.20 -14.56
N THR A 163 32.82 51.90 -13.86
CA THR A 163 32.46 52.80 -12.74
C THR A 163 31.75 54.05 -13.26
N HIS A 164 30.43 54.13 -13.06
CA HIS A 164 29.63 55.32 -13.32
C HIS A 164 29.41 56.14 -12.03
N THR A 165 29.18 57.45 -12.13
CA THR A 165 29.03 58.39 -10.99
C THR A 165 27.62 58.41 -10.39
N THR A 166 26.73 57.51 -10.82
CA THR A 166 25.33 57.44 -10.38
C THR A 166 25.15 56.71 -9.05
N LEU A 167 24.05 57.02 -8.37
CA LEU A 167 23.74 56.60 -6.99
C LEU A 167 23.36 55.12 -6.81
N PHE A 168 23.15 54.37 -7.90
CA PHE A 168 22.76 52.96 -7.87
C PHE A 168 23.66 52.13 -8.79
N TYR A 169 24.17 51.01 -8.27
CA TYR A 169 25.13 50.14 -8.94
C TYR A 169 24.49 48.81 -9.39
N ASP A 170 23.19 48.85 -9.66
CA ASP A 170 22.39 47.68 -9.98
C ASP A 170 22.20 47.56 -11.48
N GLY A 171 22.35 46.35 -12.04
CA GLY A 171 22.06 46.12 -13.46
C GLY A 171 20.56 46.30 -13.75
N VAL A 172 19.70 45.67 -12.96
CA VAL A 172 18.25 45.89 -12.97
C VAL A 172 17.75 46.09 -11.54
N ARG A 173 17.03 47.18 -11.29
CA ARG A 173 16.42 47.49 -10.00
C ARG A 173 14.91 47.68 -10.16
N VAL A 174 14.12 47.00 -9.34
CA VAL A 174 12.66 47.19 -9.24
C VAL A 174 12.36 47.71 -7.85
N ASN A 175 11.98 48.98 -7.75
CA ASN A 175 11.70 49.64 -6.47
C ASN A 175 10.27 49.33 -5.98
N ALA A 176 9.93 49.78 -4.78
CA ALA A 176 8.67 49.47 -4.09
C ALA A 176 7.40 49.81 -4.87
N THR A 177 7.45 50.80 -5.77
CA THR A 177 6.31 51.17 -6.63
C THR A 177 6.35 50.46 -7.99
N GLY A 178 7.47 49.85 -8.34
CA GLY A 178 7.69 49.17 -9.60
C GLY A 178 7.00 47.81 -9.68
N SER A 179 6.38 47.54 -10.83
CA SER A 179 5.69 46.28 -11.10
C SER A 179 6.00 45.76 -12.50
N ILE A 180 6.33 44.48 -12.62
CA ILE A 180 6.55 43.80 -13.89
C ILE A 180 5.58 42.63 -13.96
N THR A 181 4.66 42.63 -14.93
CA THR A 181 3.59 41.62 -15.00
C THR A 181 3.38 41.07 -16.41
N SER A 182 3.12 39.78 -16.50
CA SER A 182 2.74 39.11 -17.75
C SER A 182 1.74 37.99 -17.51
N GLU A 183 0.88 37.69 -18.50
CA GLU A 183 0.00 36.51 -18.46
C GLU A 183 0.68 35.30 -19.11
N THR A 184 1.04 35.38 -20.39
CA THR A 184 1.56 34.23 -21.16
C THR A 184 2.92 34.43 -21.81
N GLY A 185 3.49 35.65 -21.78
CA GLY A 185 4.81 35.91 -22.35
C GLY A 185 5.89 36.04 -21.30
N ASP A 186 7.04 35.42 -21.51
CA ASP A 186 8.05 35.26 -20.46
C ASP A 186 8.61 36.59 -19.96
N ILE A 187 8.94 36.63 -18.67
CA ILE A 187 9.60 37.75 -18.00
C ILE A 187 11.07 37.36 -17.76
N VAL A 188 12.00 38.04 -18.40
CA VAL A 188 13.44 37.77 -18.31
C VAL A 188 14.16 39.02 -17.82
N LEU A 189 14.77 38.96 -16.65
CA LEU A 189 15.70 39.97 -16.17
C LEU A 189 17.11 39.36 -16.28
N ASP A 190 17.97 39.90 -17.13
CA ASP A 190 19.36 39.45 -17.29
C ASP A 190 20.27 40.63 -17.02
N ALA A 191 20.96 40.58 -15.88
CA ALA A 191 21.65 41.75 -15.37
C ALA A 191 22.97 41.45 -14.68
N THR A 192 23.93 42.34 -14.89
CA THR A 192 25.25 42.31 -14.25
C THR A 192 25.41 43.57 -13.41
N GLY A 193 25.67 43.41 -12.11
CA GLY A 193 25.93 44.52 -11.21
C GLY A 193 27.26 45.18 -11.53
N GLY A 194 27.54 46.35 -10.97
CA GLY A 194 28.82 47.03 -11.17
C GLY A 194 29.67 47.15 -9.91
N VAL A 195 30.79 47.88 -10.04
CA VAL A 195 31.82 47.99 -9.00
C VAL A 195 31.61 49.27 -8.19
N GLY A 196 31.07 49.15 -6.98
CA GLY A 196 30.89 50.25 -6.01
C GLY A 196 31.68 50.01 -4.71
N SER A 197 32.22 51.08 -4.11
CA SER A 197 33.08 51.00 -2.92
C SER A 197 32.34 51.10 -1.57
N SER A 198 31.00 51.24 -1.55
CA SER A 198 30.27 51.52 -0.29
C SER A 198 28.78 51.16 -0.24
N SER A 199 28.20 50.52 -1.26
CA SER A 199 26.77 50.19 -1.33
C SER A 199 26.56 48.76 -1.79
N ILE A 200 25.49 48.12 -1.31
CA ILE A 200 25.03 46.84 -1.85
C ILE A 200 24.81 47.03 -3.35
N THR A 201 25.45 46.19 -4.16
CA THR A 201 25.34 46.22 -5.62
C THR A 201 24.74 44.89 -6.07
N GLY A 202 23.65 44.93 -6.83
CA GLY A 202 22.97 43.75 -7.36
C GLY A 202 23.16 43.59 -8.86
N GLY A 203 23.29 42.36 -9.36
CA GLY A 203 22.88 42.10 -10.74
C GLY A 203 21.43 42.52 -10.92
N ILE A 204 20.54 41.88 -10.16
CA ILE A 204 19.12 42.16 -10.08
C ILE A 204 18.75 42.48 -8.64
N TRP A 205 18.06 43.60 -8.40
CA TRP A 205 17.55 43.96 -7.09
C TRP A 205 16.05 44.27 -7.13
N ILE A 206 15.23 43.39 -6.56
CA ILE A 206 13.81 43.60 -6.33
C ILE A 206 13.63 44.16 -4.90
N ASN A 207 13.60 45.49 -4.81
CA ASN A 207 13.59 46.26 -3.58
C ASN A 207 12.16 46.74 -3.26
N GLY A 208 11.35 45.87 -2.67
CA GLY A 208 9.93 46.13 -2.38
C GLY A 208 8.98 46.02 -3.57
N GLY A 209 9.50 45.97 -4.80
CA GLY A 209 8.70 45.89 -6.03
C GLY A 209 8.18 44.48 -6.34
N THR A 210 7.42 44.34 -7.43
CA THR A 210 6.79 43.06 -7.81
C THR A 210 7.19 42.60 -9.21
N VAL A 211 7.53 41.32 -9.36
CA VAL A 211 7.66 40.62 -10.64
C VAL A 211 6.70 39.44 -10.63
N SER A 212 5.70 39.43 -11.51
CA SER A 212 4.59 38.49 -11.41
C SER A 212 4.13 37.90 -12.75
N SER A 213 3.97 36.58 -12.78
CA SER A 213 3.26 35.85 -13.83
C SER A 213 1.84 35.54 -13.35
N THR A 214 0.87 36.08 -14.07
CA THR A 214 -0.56 36.04 -13.69
C THR A 214 -1.36 35.01 -14.49
N GLY A 215 -0.74 34.39 -15.50
CA GLY A 215 -1.40 33.41 -16.37
C GLY A 215 -1.61 32.06 -15.70
N THR A 216 -2.61 31.34 -16.18
CA THR A 216 -2.97 29.98 -15.73
C THR A 216 -2.74 28.96 -16.84
N GLY A 217 -2.45 27.71 -16.48
CA GLY A 217 -2.23 26.59 -17.38
C GLY A 217 -0.83 26.58 -18.02
N ALA A 218 -0.62 25.65 -18.95
CA ALA A 218 0.70 25.37 -19.54
C ALA A 218 1.34 26.52 -20.35
N ASN A 219 0.59 27.60 -20.62
CA ASN A 219 1.09 28.77 -21.33
C ASN A 219 1.29 29.97 -20.39
N ALA A 220 1.21 29.79 -19.07
CA ALA A 220 1.52 30.85 -18.13
C ALA A 220 2.98 31.31 -18.32
N ALA A 221 3.23 32.61 -18.23
CA ALA A 221 4.55 33.18 -18.43
C ALA A 221 5.56 32.63 -17.41
N SER A 222 6.74 32.22 -17.87
CA SER A 222 7.83 31.89 -16.95
C SER A 222 8.60 33.15 -16.54
N ILE A 223 9.18 33.14 -15.34
CA ILE A 223 10.02 34.22 -14.81
C ILE A 223 11.46 33.70 -14.70
N LEU A 224 12.39 34.35 -15.39
CA LEU A 224 13.81 34.09 -15.30
C LEU A 224 14.54 35.33 -14.79
N LEU A 225 15.18 35.21 -13.63
CA LEU A 225 16.09 36.20 -13.08
C LEU A 225 17.52 35.65 -13.23
N ASN A 226 18.30 36.18 -14.17
CA ASN A 226 19.69 35.82 -14.40
C ASN A 226 20.60 36.96 -13.92
N GLY A 227 21.09 36.84 -12.69
CA GLY A 227 21.94 37.83 -12.05
C GLY A 227 23.41 37.43 -12.12
N ARG A 228 24.29 38.41 -12.31
CA ARG A 228 25.75 38.22 -12.26
C ARG A 228 26.40 39.30 -11.42
N GLU A 229 27.35 38.91 -10.58
CA GLU A 229 28.25 39.87 -9.94
C GLU A 229 29.23 40.48 -10.96
N SER A 230 29.72 41.70 -10.65
CA SER A 230 30.67 42.42 -11.49
C SER A 230 32.09 41.82 -11.40
N ALA A 231 32.85 41.80 -12.50
CA ALA A 231 34.27 41.48 -12.45
C ALA A 231 35.07 42.58 -11.72
N TRP A 232 35.91 42.17 -10.76
CA TRP A 232 36.71 43.03 -9.89
C TRP A 232 37.65 44.01 -10.62
N SER A 233 37.78 45.22 -10.06
CA SER A 233 38.83 46.19 -10.41
C SER A 233 39.87 46.29 -9.27
N PRO A 234 41.19 46.26 -9.56
CA PRO A 234 42.26 46.30 -8.55
C PRO A 234 42.29 47.50 -7.61
N SER A 235 41.56 48.57 -7.92
CA SER A 235 41.64 49.86 -7.23
C SER A 235 40.56 50.10 -6.17
N THR A 236 39.52 49.25 -6.09
CA THR A 236 38.37 49.47 -5.20
C THR A 236 37.91 48.13 -4.61
N PRO A 237 37.95 47.95 -3.27
CA PRO A 237 37.34 46.78 -2.66
C PRO A 237 35.83 46.76 -2.96
N CYS A 238 35.33 45.69 -3.55
CA CYS A 238 33.91 45.42 -3.67
C CYS A 238 33.40 44.99 -2.29
N ALA A 239 32.56 45.82 -1.68
CA ALA A 239 31.82 45.47 -0.47
C ALA A 239 30.38 45.17 -0.87
N TYR A 240 29.90 43.95 -0.60
CA TYR A 240 28.50 43.53 -0.77
C TYR A 240 27.99 43.50 -2.22
N ASN A 241 28.62 42.68 -3.07
CA ASN A 241 28.06 42.34 -4.38
C ASN A 241 27.15 41.11 -4.25
N HIS A 242 26.02 41.12 -4.94
CA HIS A 242 25.04 40.02 -4.99
C HIS A 242 24.59 39.86 -6.45
N ALA A 243 24.37 38.64 -6.92
CA ALA A 243 23.78 38.45 -8.24
C ALA A 243 22.30 38.81 -8.25
N ILE A 244 21.55 38.33 -7.26
CA ILE A 244 20.10 38.54 -7.14
C ILE A 244 19.76 38.88 -5.69
N VAL A 245 19.06 39.98 -5.49
CA VAL A 245 18.53 40.39 -4.18
C VAL A 245 17.03 40.61 -4.28
N VAL A 246 16.26 39.97 -3.39
CA VAL A 246 14.86 40.30 -3.15
C VAL A 246 14.73 40.75 -1.70
N SER A 247 14.37 42.02 -1.50
CA SER A 247 14.34 42.64 -0.19
C SER A 247 13.15 43.55 0.04
N ASP A 248 12.96 43.99 1.28
CA ASP A 248 12.07 45.08 1.66
C ASP A 248 10.60 44.89 1.23
N GLY A 249 10.13 43.64 1.29
CA GLY A 249 8.78 43.22 0.88
C GLY A 249 8.65 42.88 -0.60
N GLY A 250 9.77 42.88 -1.35
CA GLY A 250 9.79 42.55 -2.77
C GLY A 250 9.21 41.16 -3.03
N MET A 251 8.51 41.01 -4.16
CA MET A 251 7.77 39.80 -4.47
C MET A 251 8.07 39.30 -5.88
N VAL A 252 8.48 38.04 -6.00
CA VAL A 252 8.54 37.30 -7.26
C VAL A 252 7.47 36.22 -7.20
N SER A 253 6.45 36.30 -8.04
CA SER A 253 5.28 35.43 -7.94
C SER A 253 4.83 34.83 -9.27
N SER A 254 4.27 33.64 -9.23
CA SER A 254 3.67 33.00 -10.39
C SER A 254 2.41 32.23 -9.99
N VAL A 255 1.46 32.12 -10.92
CA VAL A 255 0.35 31.19 -10.79
C VAL A 255 0.78 29.82 -11.32
N ASP A 256 0.89 29.63 -12.63
CA ASP A 256 1.27 28.32 -13.20
C ASP A 256 2.62 28.30 -13.95
N GLY A 257 3.26 29.46 -14.15
CA GLY A 257 4.55 29.54 -14.84
C GLY A 257 5.74 29.28 -13.91
N ASP A 258 6.86 28.81 -14.45
CA ASP A 258 8.04 28.49 -13.64
C ASP A 258 8.78 29.77 -13.20
N ILE A 259 9.33 29.76 -11.98
CA ILE A 259 10.18 30.82 -11.46
C ILE A 259 11.61 30.29 -11.35
N THR A 260 12.55 30.89 -12.07
CA THR A 260 13.96 30.51 -12.06
C THR A 260 14.83 31.70 -11.66
N LEU A 261 15.65 31.52 -10.61
CA LEU A 261 16.68 32.47 -10.17
C LEU A 261 18.05 31.83 -10.40
N GLU A 262 18.81 32.36 -11.35
CA GLU A 262 20.19 31.96 -11.64
C GLU A 262 21.14 33.06 -11.19
N GLY A 263 21.93 32.76 -10.16
CA GLY A 263 22.93 33.66 -9.64
C GLY A 263 24.34 33.16 -9.92
N LEU A 264 25.17 34.00 -10.51
CA LEU A 264 26.58 33.70 -10.79
C LEU A 264 27.50 34.71 -10.07
N GLY A 265 28.38 34.20 -9.21
CA GLY A 265 29.39 34.98 -8.52
C GLY A 265 30.58 35.40 -9.40
N ALA A 266 31.35 36.39 -8.93
CA ALA A 266 32.48 36.94 -9.69
C ALA A 266 33.76 36.07 -9.55
N PRO A 267 34.60 36.01 -10.61
CA PRO A 267 35.78 35.15 -10.65
C PRO A 267 37.00 35.58 -9.81
N ALA A 268 36.98 36.67 -9.00
CA ALA A 268 37.98 36.96 -7.94
C ALA A 268 37.74 38.31 -7.21
N GLY A 269 38.08 38.40 -5.90
CA GLY A 269 38.58 39.64 -5.29
C GLY A 269 37.66 40.41 -4.33
N CYS A 270 36.55 39.82 -3.86
CA CYS A 270 35.58 40.49 -2.99
C CYS A 270 35.62 39.93 -1.56
N ILE A 271 36.00 40.76 -0.60
CA ILE A 271 36.37 40.32 0.77
C ILE A 271 35.15 39.80 1.57
N GLU A 272 33.91 40.20 1.22
CA GLU A 272 32.67 39.73 1.87
C GLU A 272 31.52 39.56 0.85
N ARG A 273 31.03 38.32 0.68
CA ARG A 273 29.86 37.98 -0.17
C ARG A 273 28.75 37.35 0.68
N LYS A 274 27.71 38.12 1.00
CA LYS A 274 26.61 37.66 1.87
C LYS A 274 25.47 36.96 1.08
N GLY A 275 25.78 36.08 0.12
CA GLY A 275 24.79 35.41 -0.74
C GLY A 275 24.87 35.81 -2.22
N ILE A 276 24.99 34.88 -3.17
CA ILE A 276 24.81 35.21 -4.60
C ILE A 276 23.32 35.46 -4.89
N ILE A 277 22.46 34.58 -4.37
CA ILE A 277 21.01 34.79 -4.30
C ILE A 277 20.67 35.10 -2.85
N ARG A 278 20.07 36.25 -2.62
CA ARG A 278 19.73 36.73 -1.28
C ARG A 278 18.27 37.14 -1.18
N LEU A 279 17.53 36.47 -0.29
CA LEU A 279 16.17 36.86 0.08
C LEU A 279 16.16 37.36 1.52
N THR A 280 15.98 38.67 1.73
CA THR A 280 15.90 39.27 3.07
C THR A 280 14.62 40.05 3.20
N ASN A 281 13.62 39.49 3.89
CA ASN A 281 12.26 40.04 3.91
C ASN A 281 11.69 40.22 2.47
N GLY A 282 11.96 39.28 1.57
CA GLY A 282 11.48 39.25 0.19
C GLY A 282 10.91 37.88 -0.16
N HIS A 283 9.81 37.84 -0.89
CA HIS A 283 9.01 36.63 -1.08
C HIS A 283 9.16 36.06 -2.48
N VAL A 284 9.31 34.74 -2.59
CA VAL A 284 9.22 34.00 -3.86
C VAL A 284 8.11 32.97 -3.75
N GLN A 285 7.08 33.05 -4.60
CA GLN A 285 5.89 32.22 -4.46
C GLN A 285 5.33 31.71 -5.79
N SER A 286 5.02 30.42 -5.85
CA SER A 286 4.21 29.79 -6.90
C SER A 286 2.90 29.28 -6.29
N THR A 287 1.76 29.79 -6.79
CA THR A 287 0.42 29.51 -6.23
C THR A 287 -0.35 28.39 -6.96
N GLY A 288 0.16 27.93 -8.09
CA GLY A 288 -0.41 26.84 -8.90
C GLY A 288 0.62 25.73 -9.12
N ASN A 289 0.83 25.38 -10.38
CA ASN A 289 1.67 24.25 -10.80
C ASN A 289 3.10 24.64 -11.21
N GLY A 290 3.44 25.93 -11.23
CA GLY A 290 4.77 26.39 -11.63
C GLY A 290 5.85 25.95 -10.64
N ALA A 291 6.99 25.48 -11.15
CA ALA A 291 8.13 25.10 -10.34
C ALA A 291 8.90 26.34 -9.86
N ILE A 292 9.66 26.20 -8.76
CA ILE A 292 10.59 27.22 -8.28
C ILE A 292 12.00 26.62 -8.32
N SER A 293 12.90 27.23 -9.07
CA SER A 293 14.31 26.84 -9.13
C SER A 293 15.20 28.01 -8.72
N MET A 294 16.08 27.78 -7.75
CA MET A 294 17.13 28.72 -7.34
C MET A 294 18.48 28.03 -7.49
N HIS A 295 19.37 28.62 -8.28
CA HIS A 295 20.69 28.08 -8.55
C HIS A 295 21.78 29.13 -8.34
N GLY A 296 22.61 28.93 -7.32
CA GLY A 296 23.76 29.78 -7.01
C GLY A 296 25.08 29.08 -7.32
N GLN A 297 25.94 29.73 -8.10
CA GLN A 297 27.29 29.24 -8.39
C GLN A 297 28.34 30.29 -8.04
N ASP A 298 29.32 29.94 -7.18
CA ASP A 298 30.43 30.84 -6.83
C ASP A 298 31.83 30.23 -7.01
N HIS A 299 32.80 31.14 -7.10
CA HIS A 299 34.22 30.84 -6.89
C HIS A 299 34.59 31.10 -5.43
N ALA A 300 35.02 30.06 -4.73
CA ALA A 300 35.58 30.20 -3.38
C ALA A 300 37.02 30.71 -3.45
N PHE A 301 37.29 31.93 -2.96
CA PHE A 301 38.65 32.47 -2.80
C PHE A 301 39.09 32.47 -1.33
N SER A 302 40.41 32.40 -1.10
CA SER A 302 40.96 32.34 0.26
C SER A 302 40.74 33.61 1.06
N GLY A 303 40.03 33.49 2.18
CA GLY A 303 39.73 34.59 3.11
C GLY A 303 38.41 35.31 2.84
N GLU A 304 37.58 34.82 1.91
CA GLU A 304 36.25 35.36 1.63
C GLU A 304 35.17 34.61 2.45
N SER A 305 34.23 35.36 3.04
CA SER A 305 33.00 34.79 3.61
C SER A 305 31.94 34.81 2.51
N ALA A 306 31.71 33.67 1.85
CA ALA A 306 30.79 33.53 0.72
C ALA A 306 29.66 32.54 1.03
N VAL A 307 28.42 32.92 0.70
CA VAL A 307 27.22 32.07 0.73
C VAL A 307 26.67 32.06 -0.70
N ASN A 308 26.24 30.91 -1.23
CA ASN A 308 25.60 30.86 -2.55
C ASN A 308 24.16 31.36 -2.46
N ILE A 309 23.38 30.78 -1.54
CA ILE A 309 21.97 31.12 -1.36
C ILE A 309 21.72 31.44 0.11
N GLU A 310 21.31 32.68 0.40
CA GLU A 310 20.87 33.11 1.73
C GLU A 310 19.35 33.35 1.72
N LEU A 311 18.62 32.53 2.49
CA LEU A 311 17.17 32.62 2.66
C LEU A 311 16.86 33.09 4.09
N ALA A 312 16.46 34.35 4.20
CA ALA A 312 15.94 34.97 5.42
C ALA A 312 14.50 35.49 5.17
N SER A 313 13.69 34.70 4.45
CA SER A 313 12.32 35.03 4.09
C SER A 313 11.52 33.82 3.59
N THR A 314 10.34 34.05 3.01
CA THR A 314 9.43 32.99 2.56
C THR A 314 9.68 32.58 1.12
N VAL A 315 9.86 31.28 0.90
CA VAL A 315 9.80 30.63 -0.40
C VAL A 315 8.67 29.59 -0.34
N GLN A 316 7.68 29.70 -1.21
CA GLN A 316 6.50 28.82 -1.15
C GLN A 316 6.07 28.33 -2.53
N CYS A 317 5.86 27.02 -2.68
CA CYS A 317 5.15 26.44 -3.82
C CYS A 317 3.85 25.73 -3.37
N ASN A 318 2.94 25.51 -4.31
CA ASN A 318 1.76 24.65 -4.11
C ASN A 318 2.01 23.26 -4.71
N ASN A 319 1.84 23.11 -6.04
CA ASN A 319 1.92 21.81 -6.71
C ASN A 319 3.21 21.62 -7.51
N GLY A 320 3.89 22.71 -7.87
CA GLY A 320 5.18 22.65 -8.58
C GLY A 320 6.34 22.32 -7.64
N ASN A 321 7.34 21.62 -8.16
CA ASN A 321 8.53 21.27 -7.39
C ASN A 321 9.38 22.50 -7.09
N MET A 322 10.02 22.50 -5.93
CA MET A 322 10.98 23.51 -5.48
C MET A 322 12.37 22.89 -5.46
N SER A 323 13.33 23.51 -6.15
CA SER A 323 14.74 23.10 -6.18
C SER A 323 15.62 24.28 -5.79
N ILE A 324 16.39 24.14 -4.70
CA ILE A 324 17.32 25.15 -4.20
C ILE A 324 18.70 24.51 -4.21
N SER A 325 19.57 24.98 -5.10
CA SER A 325 20.87 24.35 -5.35
C SER A 325 22.00 25.36 -5.32
N GLY A 326 23.06 25.06 -4.57
CA GLY A 326 24.24 25.90 -4.45
C GLY A 326 25.51 25.08 -4.59
N ASN A 327 26.52 25.61 -5.28
CA ASN A 327 27.83 24.97 -5.33
C ASN A 327 29.02 25.94 -5.36
N PHE A 328 30.16 25.48 -4.82
CA PHE A 328 31.45 26.19 -4.90
C PHE A 328 32.41 25.43 -5.83
N TYR A 329 33.03 26.12 -6.79
CA TYR A 329 33.88 25.47 -7.80
C TYR A 329 35.40 25.53 -7.55
N ASP A 330 35.89 26.28 -6.56
CA ASP A 330 37.32 26.61 -6.42
C ASP A 330 37.92 26.30 -5.02
N GLU A 331 39.26 26.24 -4.93
CA GLU A 331 40.03 25.70 -3.78
C GLU A 331 40.20 26.69 -2.59
N GLY A 332 39.32 27.69 -2.46
CA GLY A 332 39.43 28.73 -1.44
C GLY A 332 39.03 28.33 -0.02
N THR A 333 39.53 29.08 0.97
CA THR A 333 39.05 29.06 2.36
C THR A 333 37.65 29.68 2.44
N VAL A 334 36.62 28.84 2.59
CA VAL A 334 35.23 29.28 2.86
C VAL A 334 34.95 29.23 4.36
N SER A 335 34.30 30.26 4.90
CA SER A 335 33.96 30.36 6.34
C SER A 335 32.46 30.26 6.63
N GLN A 336 31.65 30.02 5.60
CA GLN A 336 30.18 30.09 5.61
C GLN A 336 29.57 28.88 4.88
N PRO A 337 28.28 28.56 5.12
CA PRO A 337 27.59 27.49 4.42
C PRO A 337 27.28 27.85 2.96
N CYS A 338 27.16 26.83 2.10
CA CYS A 338 26.77 27.00 0.70
C CYS A 338 25.32 27.48 0.58
N ILE A 339 24.39 26.77 1.22
CA ILE A 339 23.01 27.21 1.40
C ILE A 339 22.78 27.57 2.87
N TYR A 340 22.28 28.77 3.11
CA TYR A 340 22.00 29.29 4.44
C TYR A 340 20.53 29.69 4.61
N ILE A 341 19.79 28.94 5.41
CA ILE A 341 18.39 29.19 5.74
C ILE A 341 18.34 29.59 7.22
N ARG A 342 17.95 30.84 7.50
CA ARG A 342 18.09 31.42 8.85
C ARG A 342 17.02 32.45 9.14
N ASP A 343 17.05 32.97 10.37
CA ASP A 343 16.16 33.98 10.94
C ASP A 343 14.72 33.50 11.22
N LEU A 344 14.16 34.03 12.31
CA LEU A 344 12.79 33.76 12.73
C LEU A 344 11.80 34.28 11.67
N GLY A 345 10.91 33.40 11.23
CA GLY A 345 9.89 33.72 10.21
C GLY A 345 10.28 33.33 8.79
N THR A 346 11.49 32.79 8.58
CA THR A 346 11.87 32.15 7.32
C THR A 346 11.12 30.84 7.16
N VAL A 347 10.43 30.70 6.03
CA VAL A 347 9.58 29.55 5.72
C VAL A 347 9.87 29.09 4.30
N VAL A 348 10.38 27.87 4.15
CA VAL A 348 10.48 27.16 2.87
C VAL A 348 9.39 26.11 2.86
N SER A 349 8.37 26.28 2.01
CA SER A 349 7.16 25.46 2.11
C SER A 349 6.57 24.97 0.80
N SER A 350 5.97 23.78 0.86
CA SER A 350 5.09 23.22 -0.15
C SER A 350 3.74 22.89 0.48
N VAL A 351 2.68 23.57 0.05
CA VAL A 351 1.32 23.36 0.61
C VAL A 351 0.43 22.49 -0.30
N GLY A 352 1.05 21.73 -1.21
CA GLY A 352 0.38 20.81 -2.10
C GLY A 352 1.25 19.57 -2.36
N THR A 353 1.33 19.14 -3.61
CA THR A 353 2.09 17.94 -4.00
C THR A 353 3.53 18.21 -4.44
N GLY A 354 3.96 19.48 -4.46
CA GLY A 354 5.30 19.84 -4.93
C GLY A 354 6.39 19.34 -3.99
N GLU A 355 7.42 18.69 -4.53
CA GLU A 355 8.58 18.25 -3.75
C GLU A 355 9.50 19.43 -3.42
N ILE A 356 10.20 19.37 -2.28
CA ILE A 356 11.22 20.35 -1.88
C ILE A 356 12.58 19.67 -1.92
N GLN A 357 13.47 20.11 -2.81
CA GLN A 357 14.86 19.66 -2.91
C GLN A 357 15.80 20.81 -2.54
N ILE A 358 16.67 20.58 -1.57
CA ILE A 358 17.71 21.52 -1.13
C ILE A 358 19.06 20.82 -1.26
N GLU A 359 19.93 21.30 -2.16
CA GLU A 359 21.20 20.66 -2.50
C GLU A 359 22.36 21.64 -2.36
N GLY A 360 23.18 21.46 -1.34
CA GLY A 360 24.34 22.32 -1.08
C GLY A 360 25.64 21.55 -1.18
N ILE A 361 26.46 21.88 -2.18
CA ILE A 361 27.80 21.30 -2.36
C ILE A 361 28.85 22.32 -1.89
N GLY A 362 29.59 21.96 -0.84
CA GLY A 362 30.71 22.72 -0.29
C GLY A 362 31.93 22.76 -1.22
N SER A 363 32.97 23.52 -0.85
CA SER A 363 34.20 23.60 -1.65
C SER A 363 34.98 22.27 -1.59
N PRO A 364 35.47 21.75 -2.74
CA PRO A 364 36.14 20.45 -2.77
C PRO A 364 37.54 20.43 -2.16
N LEU A 365 38.23 21.58 -1.96
CA LEU A 365 39.68 21.59 -1.67
C LEU A 365 40.20 22.78 -0.79
N GLY A 366 39.41 23.27 0.17
CA GLY A 366 39.79 24.42 1.03
C GLY A 366 40.34 24.08 2.43
N THR A 367 40.92 25.08 3.12
CA THR A 367 41.02 25.12 4.60
C THR A 367 39.96 26.07 5.12
N ALA A 368 38.95 25.65 5.90
CA ALA A 368 37.91 26.55 6.40
C ALA A 368 38.25 27.14 7.76
N SER A 369 37.83 28.39 7.99
CA SER A 369 37.74 28.97 9.33
C SER A 369 36.43 28.53 9.98
N ASN A 370 36.44 27.33 10.53
CA ASN A 370 35.54 26.80 11.57
C ASN A 370 34.06 26.50 11.26
N ILE A 371 33.37 27.01 10.22
CA ILE A 371 31.89 26.80 10.11
C ILE A 371 31.36 26.54 8.68
N ALA A 372 32.01 25.66 7.90
CA ALA A 372 31.54 25.34 6.55
C ALA A 372 30.52 24.19 6.55
N SER A 373 29.45 24.36 5.77
CA SER A 373 28.42 23.33 5.53
C SER A 373 27.92 23.37 4.10
N GLY A 374 27.47 22.22 3.58
CA GLY A 374 26.70 22.19 2.33
C GLY A 374 25.36 22.90 2.52
N VAL A 375 24.58 22.45 3.50
CA VAL A 375 23.29 23.06 3.87
C VAL A 375 23.26 23.39 5.35
N ARG A 376 22.84 24.60 5.70
CA ARG A 376 22.67 25.04 7.09
C ARG A 376 21.31 25.68 7.32
N ILE A 377 20.55 25.13 8.27
CA ILE A 377 19.20 25.57 8.65
C ILE A 377 19.22 25.90 10.15
N ILE A 378 19.07 27.17 10.50
CA ILE A 378 19.20 27.65 11.89
C ILE A 378 18.21 28.78 12.22
N ASP A 379 18.29 29.30 13.44
CA ASP A 379 17.58 30.50 13.92
C ASP A 379 16.06 30.43 13.71
N TYR A 380 15.42 29.33 14.12
CA TYR A 380 13.96 29.12 14.01
C TYR A 380 13.42 29.07 12.57
N ALA A 381 14.26 28.71 11.59
CA ALA A 381 13.81 28.48 10.23
C ALA A 381 12.88 27.26 10.14
N LEU A 382 11.85 27.35 9.29
CA LEU A 382 10.89 26.28 9.05
C LEU A 382 10.97 25.77 7.60
N VAL A 383 11.21 24.48 7.42
CA VAL A 383 11.02 23.78 6.14
C VAL A 383 9.81 22.86 6.28
N THR A 384 8.79 23.00 5.44
CA THR A 384 7.57 22.23 5.61
C THR A 384 6.90 21.80 4.31
N SER A 385 6.30 20.62 4.32
CA SER A 385 5.53 20.11 3.19
C SER A 385 4.27 19.39 3.67
N GLU A 386 3.18 19.49 2.90
CA GLU A 386 1.97 18.69 3.15
C GLU A 386 2.10 17.30 2.53
N PHE A 387 2.27 17.20 1.21
CA PHE A 387 2.29 15.92 0.48
C PHE A 387 3.54 15.66 -0.38
N GLY A 388 4.32 16.68 -0.73
CA GLY A 388 5.55 16.49 -1.52
C GLY A 388 6.76 16.19 -0.64
N ASP A 389 7.62 15.25 -1.04
CA ASP A 389 8.79 14.87 -0.23
C ASP A 389 9.75 16.06 -0.02
N ILE A 390 10.34 16.12 1.17
CA ILE A 390 11.41 17.07 1.53
C ILE A 390 12.73 16.31 1.44
N SER A 391 13.63 16.74 0.56
CA SER A 391 14.97 16.16 0.38
C SER A 391 16.04 17.21 0.59
N ILE A 392 16.92 16.99 1.57
CA ILE A 392 18.05 17.86 1.89
C ILE A 392 19.34 17.07 1.65
N TYR A 393 20.13 17.49 0.67
CA TYR A 393 21.44 16.93 0.37
C TYR A 393 22.52 17.97 0.68
N GLY A 394 23.47 17.59 1.52
CA GLY A 394 24.67 18.36 1.80
C GLY A 394 25.91 17.55 1.48
N GLU A 395 26.89 18.19 0.87
CA GLU A 395 28.22 17.63 0.65
C GLU A 395 29.28 18.63 1.10
N ASN A 396 30.33 18.15 1.76
CA ASN A 396 31.45 18.97 2.16
C ASN A 396 32.76 18.16 2.07
N SER A 397 33.84 18.82 1.66
CA SER A 397 35.17 18.20 1.54
C SER A 397 36.25 19.05 2.24
N VAL A 398 35.83 20.05 3.05
CA VAL A 398 36.73 21.04 3.64
C VAL A 398 37.22 20.60 5.01
N ARG A 399 38.51 20.80 5.32
CA ARG A 399 39.04 20.60 6.68
C ARG A 399 38.67 21.76 7.61
N CYS A 400 37.88 21.49 8.65
CA CYS A 400 37.59 22.47 9.72
C CYS A 400 37.15 21.82 11.04
N TYR A 401 37.04 22.62 12.10
CA TYR A 401 36.83 22.13 13.48
C TYR A 401 35.35 21.96 13.87
N GLU A 402 34.41 22.60 13.15
CA GLU A 402 32.94 22.49 13.34
C GLU A 402 32.22 22.48 11.97
N CYS A 403 32.66 21.62 11.07
CA CYS A 403 32.10 21.50 9.72
C CYS A 403 31.10 20.35 9.64
N SER A 404 30.02 20.56 8.90
CA SER A 404 29.06 19.48 8.62
C SER A 404 28.41 19.60 7.27
N SER A 405 28.26 18.50 6.54
CA SER A 405 27.58 18.50 5.24
C SER A 405 26.16 19.05 5.35
N VAL A 406 25.39 18.60 6.34
CA VAL A 406 24.10 19.19 6.71
C VAL A 406 24.12 19.61 8.18
N TRP A 407 23.71 20.84 8.48
CA TRP A 407 23.58 21.37 9.84
C TRP A 407 22.17 21.88 10.09
N ILE A 408 21.48 21.31 11.08
CA ILE A 408 20.14 21.74 11.50
C ILE A 408 20.21 22.15 12.97
N GLY A 409 19.96 23.42 13.25
CA GLY A 409 20.30 24.05 14.51
C GLY A 409 19.23 24.97 15.08
N ASP A 410 19.44 25.42 16.32
CA ASP A 410 18.86 26.65 16.88
C ASP A 410 17.33 26.71 16.73
N PHE A 411 16.65 25.68 17.27
CA PHE A 411 15.19 25.51 17.27
C PHE A 411 14.52 25.42 15.89
N SER A 412 15.29 25.21 14.82
CA SER A 412 14.75 25.03 13.47
C SER A 412 13.93 23.76 13.34
N GLU A 413 12.98 23.78 12.41
CA GLU A 413 11.97 22.74 12.27
C GLU A 413 11.84 22.30 10.80
N ILE A 414 11.91 20.99 10.58
CA ILE A 414 11.61 20.35 9.28
C ILE A 414 10.40 19.44 9.50
N THR A 415 9.28 19.75 8.85
CA THR A 415 7.99 19.13 9.16
C THR A 415 7.19 18.71 7.94
N SER A 416 6.78 17.45 7.93
CA SER A 416 5.69 16.92 7.09
C SER A 416 4.37 17.03 7.85
N THR A 417 3.38 17.71 7.27
CA THR A 417 2.07 17.96 7.90
C THR A 417 0.92 17.11 7.33
N GLY A 418 1.13 16.45 6.19
CA GLY A 418 0.11 15.60 5.56
C GLY A 418 -0.17 14.32 6.35
N THR A 419 -1.35 13.76 6.11
CA THR A 419 -1.83 12.50 6.72
C THR A 419 -2.15 11.46 5.65
N GLY A 420 -2.11 10.18 6.01
CA GLY A 420 -2.35 9.05 5.13
C GLY A 420 -1.12 8.60 4.33
N PRO A 421 -1.28 7.64 3.39
CA PRO A 421 -0.17 6.97 2.70
C PRO A 421 0.63 7.87 1.75
N ASN A 422 0.15 9.09 1.50
CA ASN A 422 0.81 10.09 0.65
C ASN A 422 1.39 11.26 1.49
N ALA A 423 1.48 11.11 2.81
CA ALA A 423 2.15 12.11 3.64
C ALA A 423 3.61 12.26 3.19
N ALA A 424 4.09 13.51 3.14
CA ALA A 424 5.43 13.82 2.68
C ALA A 424 6.50 13.09 3.51
N LYS A 425 7.51 12.52 2.85
CA LYS A 425 8.69 11.96 3.50
C LYS A 425 9.74 13.04 3.71
N ILE A 426 10.58 12.87 4.72
CA ILE A 426 11.74 13.74 4.99
C ILE A 426 13.00 12.91 4.77
N ASN A 427 13.80 13.26 3.76
CA ASN A 427 15.08 12.63 3.45
C ASN A 427 16.21 13.63 3.68
N ILE A 428 17.13 13.32 4.59
CA ILE A 428 18.34 14.12 4.83
C ILE A 428 19.54 13.27 4.46
N HIS A 429 20.38 13.76 3.55
CA HIS A 429 21.60 13.09 3.13
C HIS A 429 22.80 14.01 3.34
N GLY A 430 23.73 13.60 4.21
CA GLY A 430 25.03 14.24 4.38
C GLY A 430 26.15 13.35 3.85
N HIS A 431 27.00 13.88 2.97
CA HIS A 431 28.13 13.15 2.39
C HIS A 431 29.47 13.88 2.57
N GLU A 432 30.43 13.22 3.22
CA GLU A 432 31.78 13.75 3.42
C GLU A 432 32.82 12.93 2.63
N ASP A 433 33.68 13.62 1.88
CA ASP A 433 34.72 13.04 1.03
C ASP A 433 36.09 12.92 1.76
N LEU A 434 36.86 11.85 1.43
CA LEU A 434 38.10 11.45 2.10
C LEU A 434 39.24 12.49 2.00
N MET A 435 39.46 13.32 3.03
CA MET A 435 40.74 14.00 3.24
C MET A 435 41.31 13.86 4.66
N ASN A 436 42.57 13.41 4.71
CA ASN A 436 43.35 13.10 5.91
C ASN A 436 43.23 14.15 7.05
N GLY A 437 42.50 13.79 8.12
CA GLY A 437 42.99 13.98 9.49
C GLY A 437 42.28 14.97 10.43
N ILE A 438 41.06 15.46 10.16
CA ILE A 438 40.27 16.22 11.16
C ILE A 438 38.78 15.82 11.08
N THR A 439 38.13 15.79 12.24
CA THR A 439 36.72 15.43 12.49
C THR A 439 35.74 16.23 11.65
N LEU A 440 34.87 15.53 10.92
CA LEU A 440 33.82 16.06 10.05
C LEU A 440 32.53 15.27 10.30
N ASP A 441 31.43 15.99 10.53
CA ASP A 441 30.10 15.41 10.81
C ASP A 441 29.28 15.42 9.51
N ALA A 442 28.81 14.27 9.02
CA ALA A 442 27.96 14.30 7.81
C ALA A 442 26.62 15.00 8.07
N VAL A 443 26.02 14.80 9.25
CA VAL A 443 24.83 15.54 9.69
C VAL A 443 24.98 16.00 11.14
N THR A 444 24.82 17.31 11.37
CA THR A 444 24.84 17.89 12.73
C THR A 444 23.49 18.42 13.14
N LEU A 445 23.10 18.08 14.36
CA LEU A 445 21.90 18.53 15.04
C LEU A 445 22.28 19.33 16.29
N TYR A 446 21.90 20.61 16.33
CA TYR A 446 22.34 21.55 17.37
C TYR A 446 21.18 22.36 17.97
N ASP A 447 21.27 22.68 19.26
CA ASP A 447 20.28 23.47 20.03
C ASP A 447 18.78 23.19 19.71
N LEU A 448 18.32 21.99 20.06
CA LEU A 448 16.91 21.54 20.03
C LEU A 448 16.21 21.58 18.64
N PRO A 449 16.78 20.97 17.59
CA PRO A 449 16.11 20.91 16.29
C PRO A 449 14.91 19.95 16.33
N LYS A 450 13.93 20.20 15.45
CA LYS A 450 12.71 19.38 15.33
C LYS A 450 12.57 18.77 13.95
N LEU A 451 12.41 17.45 13.92
CA LEU A 451 12.06 16.69 12.72
C LEU A 451 10.71 16.02 12.97
N ARG A 452 9.69 16.40 12.22
CA ARG A 452 8.31 15.98 12.48
C ARG A 452 7.62 15.43 11.24
N THR A 453 6.86 14.38 11.44
CA THR A 453 6.00 13.78 10.43
C THR A 453 4.74 13.22 11.08
N VAL A 454 3.60 13.26 10.37
CA VAL A 454 2.33 12.71 10.87
C VAL A 454 2.02 11.32 10.36
N ASP A 455 2.39 10.97 9.13
CA ASP A 455 2.27 9.61 8.58
C ASP A 455 3.40 9.27 7.59
N GLY A 456 4.27 10.23 7.23
CA GLY A 456 5.38 10.04 6.30
C GLY A 456 6.64 9.52 6.99
N ASP A 457 7.58 8.96 6.23
CA ASP A 457 8.84 8.45 6.77
C ASP A 457 9.88 9.56 6.95
N VAL A 458 10.72 9.45 7.99
CA VAL A 458 11.94 10.27 8.13
C VAL A 458 13.15 9.38 7.86
N THR A 459 13.91 9.65 6.81
CA THR A 459 15.17 8.99 6.49
C THR A 459 16.35 9.95 6.66
N ILE A 460 17.33 9.59 7.49
CA ILE A 460 18.62 10.29 7.54
C ILE A 460 19.69 9.34 7.03
N LEU A 461 20.40 9.71 5.97
CA LEU A 461 21.57 9.02 5.44
C LEU A 461 22.79 9.90 5.70
N ALA A 462 23.76 9.41 6.44
CA ALA A 462 24.96 10.18 6.74
C ALA A 462 26.21 9.34 6.49
N THR A 463 27.00 9.70 5.50
CA THR A 463 28.23 8.97 5.13
C THR A 463 29.44 9.83 5.47
N SER A 464 30.25 9.40 6.45
CA SER A 464 31.45 10.12 6.88
C SER A 464 32.59 9.18 7.27
N VAL A 465 33.81 9.71 7.23
CA VAL A 465 35.04 9.03 7.64
C VAL A 465 35.39 9.21 9.12
N ASN A 466 34.56 9.91 9.90
CA ASN A 466 34.76 10.12 11.33
C ASN A 466 33.45 10.02 12.12
N TYR A 467 32.48 10.91 11.85
CA TYR A 467 31.19 10.96 12.53
C TYR A 467 30.06 11.08 11.50
N GLY A 468 29.16 10.09 11.49
CA GLY A 468 28.00 10.10 10.59
C GLY A 468 27.00 11.17 11.02
N ILE A 469 26.43 11.03 12.22
CA ILE A 469 25.46 11.98 12.78
C ILE A 469 25.95 12.43 14.15
N GLN A 470 26.05 13.74 14.38
CA GLN A 470 26.40 14.31 15.69
C GLN A 470 25.25 15.19 16.22
N SER A 471 24.85 14.96 17.48
CA SER A 471 23.84 15.76 18.17
C SER A 471 24.45 16.39 19.40
N TYR A 472 24.44 17.72 19.50
CA TYR A 472 25.04 18.47 20.63
C TYR A 472 24.01 18.93 21.68
N SER A 473 22.73 18.61 21.49
CA SER A 473 21.60 18.96 22.37
C SER A 473 20.42 18.00 22.17
N GLU A 474 19.34 18.12 22.95
CA GLU A 474 18.16 17.26 22.80
C GLU A 474 17.37 17.58 21.50
N GLY A 475 17.70 16.92 20.38
CA GLY A 475 16.82 16.92 19.20
C GLY A 475 15.53 16.17 19.46
N THR A 476 14.41 16.61 18.86
CA THR A 476 13.16 15.85 18.98
C THR A 476 12.65 15.37 17.62
N PHE A 477 12.53 14.05 17.51
CA PHE A 477 12.05 13.37 16.31
C PHE A 477 10.67 12.79 16.62
N TYR A 478 9.67 13.27 15.91
CA TYR A 478 8.30 12.79 16.08
C TYR A 478 7.80 12.24 14.76
N SER A 479 7.58 10.94 14.71
CA SER A 479 6.62 10.36 13.77
C SER A 479 5.37 10.03 14.58
N THR A 480 4.25 10.67 14.23
CA THR A 480 2.94 10.22 14.73
C THR A 480 2.31 9.30 13.67
N GLY A 481 1.18 8.65 13.95
CA GLY A 481 0.48 7.85 12.91
C GLY A 481 1.20 6.58 12.44
N GLN A 482 1.17 6.29 11.12
CA GLN A 482 1.76 5.10 10.48
C GLN A 482 3.20 5.27 9.99
N GLY A 483 3.79 6.47 10.11
CA GLY A 483 5.11 6.77 9.55
C GLY A 483 6.25 6.13 10.34
N SER A 484 7.34 5.73 9.67
CA SER A 484 8.53 5.15 10.30
C SER A 484 9.71 6.13 10.37
N LEU A 485 10.49 6.07 11.45
CA LEU A 485 11.77 6.76 11.55
C LEU A 485 12.90 5.80 11.17
N LYS A 486 13.61 6.11 10.10
CA LYS A 486 14.77 5.34 9.63
C LYS A 486 16.03 6.21 9.66
N VAL A 487 16.97 5.88 10.54
CA VAL A 487 18.27 6.55 10.59
C VAL A 487 19.34 5.58 10.10
N THR A 488 20.15 5.99 9.14
CA THR A 488 21.27 5.22 8.55
C THR A 488 22.51 6.09 8.56
N ALA A 489 23.51 5.74 9.37
CA ALA A 489 24.80 6.42 9.41
C ALA A 489 25.91 5.43 9.05
N ASP A 490 26.65 5.70 7.99
CA ASP A 490 27.86 5.00 7.58
C ASP A 490 29.08 5.75 8.14
N VAL A 491 29.80 5.14 9.09
CA VAL A 491 31.03 5.70 9.68
C VAL A 491 32.23 4.83 9.28
N ALA A 492 33.19 5.37 8.54
CA ALA A 492 34.50 4.72 8.42
C ALA A 492 35.34 5.07 9.65
N VAL A 493 35.80 4.10 10.44
CA VAL A 493 36.61 4.36 11.64
C VAL A 493 38.09 4.51 11.24
N PRO A 494 38.79 5.62 11.57
CA PRO A 494 40.22 5.74 11.31
C PRO A 494 41.02 4.78 12.20
N GLY A 495 41.61 3.75 11.60
CA GLY A 495 42.50 2.79 12.28
C GLY A 495 42.17 1.31 12.06
N ILE A 496 41.05 1.00 11.41
CA ILE A 496 40.68 -0.36 11.01
C ILE A 496 40.97 -0.51 9.51
N THR A 497 42.08 -1.16 9.16
CA THR A 497 42.41 -1.51 7.76
C THR A 497 41.71 -2.84 7.41
N ASP A 498 40.40 -2.82 7.19
CA ASP A 498 39.69 -3.94 6.55
C ASP A 498 38.51 -3.39 5.69
N PRO A 499 38.58 -3.48 4.35
CA PRO A 499 37.58 -2.93 3.43
C PRO A 499 36.28 -3.75 3.33
N THR A 500 35.92 -4.51 4.37
CA THR A 500 34.76 -5.42 4.37
C THR A 500 33.63 -5.02 5.36
N TRP A 501 33.76 -3.85 6.00
CA TRP A 501 32.83 -3.39 7.04
C TRP A 501 32.30 -2.00 6.72
N ASP A 502 31.00 -1.92 6.44
CA ASP A 502 30.24 -0.69 6.52
C ASP A 502 29.19 -0.86 7.63
N TYR A 503 29.18 0.06 8.58
CA TYR A 503 28.27 0.06 9.71
C TYR A 503 26.91 0.60 9.28
N THR A 504 25.82 -0.11 9.56
CA THR A 504 24.51 0.54 9.76
C THR A 504 24.26 0.49 11.25
N LEU A 505 24.82 1.46 11.96
CA LEU A 505 24.44 1.74 13.33
C LEU A 505 23.56 2.99 13.32
N ILE A 506 22.40 2.89 13.96
CA ILE A 506 21.79 4.08 14.55
C ILE A 506 22.74 4.47 15.69
N ALA A 507 23.54 5.51 15.46
CA ALA A 507 24.39 6.23 16.44
C ALA A 507 25.61 5.48 17.04
N ASP A 508 26.76 5.47 16.36
CA ASP A 508 28.01 4.90 16.90
C ASP A 508 28.86 5.89 17.74
N TYR A 509 28.49 7.18 17.79
CA TYR A 509 29.14 8.15 18.70
C TYR A 509 28.22 9.36 18.94
N VAL A 510 27.27 9.25 19.88
CA VAL A 510 26.51 10.42 20.38
C VAL A 510 27.21 10.93 21.63
N TYR A 511 27.96 12.04 21.51
CA TYR A 511 28.25 12.87 22.68
C TYR A 511 26.90 13.44 23.15
N SER A 512 26.39 12.94 24.27
CA SER A 512 25.13 13.33 24.94
C SER A 512 24.51 14.70 24.57
N PRO A 513 23.18 14.84 24.38
CA PRO A 513 22.10 13.98 24.89
C PRO A 513 21.13 13.39 23.81
N SER A 514 20.52 12.26 24.19
CA SER A 514 19.15 11.79 23.89
C SER A 514 18.53 12.09 22.51
N ILE A 515 18.62 11.15 21.56
CA ILE A 515 17.64 11.07 20.47
C ILE A 515 16.31 10.58 21.08
N ARG A 516 15.30 11.45 21.17
CA ARG A 516 13.93 11.04 21.49
C ARG A 516 13.25 10.60 20.20
N ALA A 517 13.30 9.30 19.90
CA ALA A 517 12.49 8.67 18.86
C ALA A 517 11.18 8.16 19.49
N TYR A 518 10.05 8.50 18.88
CA TYR A 518 8.73 7.96 19.20
C TYR A 518 8.32 7.02 18.05
N GLY A 519 8.12 5.72 18.32
CA GLY A 519 7.77 4.71 17.31
C GLY A 519 8.42 3.33 17.52
N ASP A 520 8.37 2.47 16.51
CA ASP A 520 9.00 1.13 16.50
C ASP A 520 10.48 1.22 16.07
N ALA A 521 11.37 0.51 16.78
CA ALA A 521 12.80 0.49 16.45
C ALA A 521 13.19 -0.79 15.69
N LEU A 522 13.69 -0.67 14.46
CA LEU A 522 14.20 -1.80 13.66
C LEU A 522 15.74 -1.81 13.58
N ILE A 523 16.36 -2.91 13.98
CA ILE A 523 17.82 -3.11 13.99
C ILE A 523 18.17 -4.28 13.07
N ARG A 524 18.99 -4.06 12.03
CA ARG A 524 19.38 -5.11 11.07
C ARG A 524 20.82 -4.97 10.58
N PRO A 525 21.52 -6.08 10.29
CA PRO A 525 22.85 -6.04 9.70
C PRO A 525 22.81 -5.62 8.22
N ARG A 526 23.82 -4.84 7.79
CA ARG A 526 24.01 -4.42 6.40
C ARG A 526 24.43 -5.58 5.50
N THR A 527 25.34 -6.44 5.96
CA THR A 527 25.81 -7.60 5.18
C THR A 527 24.80 -8.76 5.29
N PRO A 528 24.30 -9.27 4.15
CA PRO A 528 23.42 -10.43 4.15
C PRO A 528 24.06 -11.64 4.83
N GLY A 529 23.34 -12.25 5.77
CA GLY A 529 23.76 -13.44 6.50
C GLY A 529 24.60 -13.18 7.75
N THR A 530 24.81 -11.92 8.15
CA THR A 530 25.55 -11.60 9.39
C THR A 530 24.76 -12.03 10.64
N PRO A 531 25.38 -12.75 11.58
CA PRO A 531 24.74 -13.15 12.82
C PRO A 531 24.62 -12.00 13.84
N ILE A 532 23.57 -12.04 14.66
CA ILE A 532 23.31 -11.12 15.77
C ILE A 532 23.45 -11.90 17.08
N LYS A 533 24.10 -11.32 18.09
CA LYS A 533 24.11 -11.81 19.48
C LYS A 533 23.50 -10.79 20.43
N ILE A 534 22.59 -11.24 21.28
CA ILE A 534 21.87 -10.38 22.24
C ILE A 534 22.22 -10.83 23.67
N GLY A 535 22.81 -9.94 24.47
CA GLY A 535 22.94 -10.12 25.93
C GLY A 535 24.21 -10.81 26.49
N VAL A 536 25.41 -10.20 26.35
CA VAL A 536 26.66 -10.68 27.00
C VAL A 536 27.14 -9.82 28.19
N PRO A 537 27.91 -10.39 29.14
CA PRO A 537 28.43 -9.70 30.32
C PRO A 537 29.55 -8.71 29.96
N SER A 538 29.61 -7.62 30.73
CA SER A 538 30.72 -6.65 30.77
C SER A 538 32.10 -7.32 30.79
N GLY A 539 32.76 -7.46 29.64
CA GLY A 539 34.11 -8.00 29.55
C GLY A 539 34.54 -8.49 28.16
N SER A 540 35.17 -7.58 27.39
CA SER A 540 36.08 -7.81 26.25
C SER A 540 35.63 -8.75 25.11
N TYR A 541 35.12 -8.16 24.03
CA TYR A 541 35.29 -8.72 22.67
C TYR A 541 36.30 -7.88 21.89
N LEU A 542 37.15 -8.55 21.11
CA LEU A 542 38.02 -7.94 20.12
C LEU A 542 37.21 -7.75 18.82
N PRO A 543 37.30 -6.60 18.14
CA PRO A 543 36.65 -6.39 16.85
C PRO A 543 37.31 -7.31 15.81
N GLY A 544 36.57 -8.29 15.27
CA GLY A 544 37.09 -9.23 14.28
C GLY A 544 36.19 -10.42 13.91
N ASP A 545 35.14 -10.73 14.68
CA ASP A 545 34.38 -12.00 14.50
C ASP A 545 33.05 -11.87 13.71
N GLY A 546 32.69 -10.68 13.22
CA GLY A 546 31.46 -10.49 12.42
C GLY A 546 30.14 -10.75 13.13
N VAL A 547 30.08 -10.38 14.41
CA VAL A 547 28.92 -10.56 15.28
C VAL A 547 28.47 -9.22 15.85
N LEU A 548 27.19 -8.85 15.69
CA LEU A 548 26.59 -7.67 16.33
C LEU A 548 26.19 -8.01 17.77
N SER A 549 26.78 -7.35 18.78
CA SER A 549 26.46 -7.58 20.21
C SER A 549 25.67 -6.42 20.79
N ILE A 550 24.51 -6.69 21.40
CA ILE A 550 23.59 -5.66 21.91
C ILE A 550 23.23 -5.92 23.38
N ILE A 551 23.23 -4.87 24.21
CA ILE A 551 22.85 -4.89 25.63
C ILE A 551 21.69 -3.90 25.87
N GLU A 552 20.72 -4.25 26.70
CA GLU A 552 19.55 -3.41 27.02
C GLU A 552 19.93 -2.02 27.56
N SER A 553 21.01 -1.91 28.34
CA SER A 553 21.51 -0.62 28.83
C SER A 553 21.95 0.31 27.72
N ASP A 554 22.43 -0.25 26.60
CA ASP A 554 22.82 0.54 25.44
C ASP A 554 21.54 1.06 24.76
N LEU A 555 20.56 0.19 24.52
CA LEU A 555 19.27 0.57 23.91
C LEU A 555 18.51 1.62 24.72
N ASN A 556 18.42 1.48 26.04
CA ASN A 556 17.75 2.45 26.91
C ASN A 556 18.43 3.82 26.97
N ASN A 557 19.73 3.90 26.64
CA ASN A 557 20.43 5.18 26.50
C ASN A 557 20.17 5.87 25.15
N TYR A 558 19.82 5.11 24.11
CA TYR A 558 19.62 5.60 22.74
C TYR A 558 18.16 5.75 22.32
N PHE A 559 17.25 4.95 22.92
CA PHE A 559 15.82 4.90 22.61
C PHE A 559 14.99 5.01 23.89
N LEU A 560 14.82 6.23 24.39
CA LEU A 560 14.16 6.48 25.68
C LEU A 560 12.63 6.19 25.69
N PHE A 561 11.99 5.98 24.52
CA PHE A 561 10.53 5.83 24.36
C PHE A 561 10.10 4.99 23.12
N ALA A 562 10.84 3.95 22.75
CA ALA A 562 10.40 3.04 21.68
C ALA A 562 9.17 2.24 22.13
N ASN A 563 8.16 2.10 21.26
CA ASN A 563 6.94 1.31 21.56
C ASN A 563 7.16 -0.19 21.36
N SER A 564 8.18 -0.58 20.58
CA SER A 564 8.59 -1.95 20.34
C SER A 564 10.01 -2.02 19.77
N TYR A 565 10.65 -3.17 19.94
CA TYR A 565 11.96 -3.48 19.36
C TYR A 565 11.85 -4.61 18.35
N ALA A 566 12.44 -4.42 17.17
CA ALA A 566 12.56 -5.44 16.15
C ALA A 566 14.03 -5.65 15.79
N PHE A 567 14.53 -6.87 15.91
CA PHE A 567 15.86 -7.27 15.46
C PHE A 567 15.73 -8.19 14.26
N GLY A 568 16.28 -7.78 13.13
CA GLY A 568 16.45 -8.61 11.96
C GLY A 568 15.73 -8.12 10.70
N GLY A 569 15.46 -9.03 9.77
CA GLY A 569 14.97 -8.72 8.42
C GLY A 569 15.58 -9.62 7.34
N ASP A 570 15.37 -9.28 6.06
CA ASP A 570 15.76 -10.03 4.85
C ASP A 570 17.27 -10.24 4.65
N THR A 571 18.12 -9.46 5.31
CA THR A 571 19.58 -9.59 5.32
C THR A 571 20.15 -10.30 6.55
N THR A 572 19.33 -10.69 7.52
CA THR A 572 19.84 -11.19 8.82
C THR A 572 20.23 -12.67 8.78
N GLY A 573 21.39 -13.02 9.35
CA GLY A 573 21.83 -14.39 9.60
C GLY A 573 21.22 -14.99 10.87
N ASN A 574 21.99 -15.82 11.58
CA ASN A 574 21.55 -16.43 12.85
C ASN A 574 21.42 -15.37 13.97
N ILE A 575 20.49 -15.57 14.90
CA ILE A 575 20.33 -14.74 16.09
C ILE A 575 20.57 -15.63 17.31
N ASP A 576 21.59 -15.32 18.12
CA ASP A 576 21.83 -16.01 19.39
C ASP A 576 21.51 -15.07 20.56
N VAL A 577 20.47 -15.41 21.32
CA VAL A 577 20.04 -14.67 22.51
C VAL A 577 20.61 -15.34 23.75
N LEU A 578 21.65 -14.75 24.34
CA LEU A 578 22.31 -15.29 25.52
C LEU A 578 21.52 -14.94 26.79
N LYS A 579 21.51 -13.66 27.18
CA LYS A 579 20.69 -13.20 28.30
C LYS A 579 20.21 -11.77 28.11
N ALA A 580 18.92 -11.61 27.81
CA ALA A 580 18.34 -10.30 27.53
C ALA A 580 17.03 -10.06 28.28
N ILE A 581 16.83 -8.82 28.72
CA ILE A 581 15.58 -8.32 29.29
C ILE A 581 15.15 -7.14 28.42
N PHE A 582 13.85 -7.05 28.15
CA PHE A 582 13.19 -5.95 27.46
C PHE A 582 11.94 -5.57 28.26
N ASN A 583 11.59 -4.29 28.26
CA ASN A 583 10.40 -3.78 28.96
C ASN A 583 9.22 -3.50 28.00
N ASP A 584 9.44 -3.68 26.70
CA ASP A 584 8.49 -3.41 25.62
C ASP A 584 8.38 -4.63 24.69
N PRO A 585 7.38 -4.71 23.78
CA PRO A 585 7.24 -5.80 22.82
C PRO A 585 8.50 -6.02 21.98
N LEU A 586 8.83 -7.29 21.72
CA LEU A 586 10.06 -7.70 21.02
C LEU A 586 9.75 -8.59 19.81
N THR A 587 10.32 -8.28 18.65
CA THR A 587 10.27 -9.12 17.46
C THR A 587 11.68 -9.53 17.02
N LEU A 588 11.93 -10.82 16.81
CA LEU A 588 13.18 -11.35 16.25
C LEU A 588 12.93 -12.03 14.90
N ILE A 589 13.68 -11.65 13.86
CA ILE A 589 13.54 -12.18 12.50
C ILE A 589 14.92 -12.58 11.94
N GLY A 590 15.23 -13.87 11.93
CA GLY A 590 16.55 -14.38 11.54
C GLY A 590 16.50 -15.70 10.79
N TYR A 591 17.69 -16.24 10.50
CA TYR A 591 17.85 -17.65 10.10
C TYR A 591 17.56 -18.53 11.33
N ASN A 592 18.58 -19.15 11.93
CA ASN A 592 18.41 -19.86 13.18
C ASN A 592 18.32 -18.87 14.33
N ILE A 593 17.30 -19.00 15.18
CA ILE A 593 17.14 -18.21 16.40
C ILE A 593 17.40 -19.15 17.57
N THR A 594 18.52 -18.96 18.25
CA THR A 594 18.89 -19.77 19.43
C THR A 594 18.74 -18.92 20.69
N ILE A 595 18.11 -19.47 21.73
CA ILE A 595 17.70 -18.71 22.92
C ILE A 595 18.19 -19.42 24.17
N ASP A 596 18.96 -18.75 25.01
CA ASP A 596 19.34 -19.22 26.35
C ASP A 596 18.38 -18.60 27.40
N SER A 597 18.33 -17.27 27.51
CA SER A 597 17.36 -16.59 28.38
C SER A 597 16.89 -15.24 27.81
N LEU A 598 15.57 -15.09 27.67
CA LEU A 598 14.95 -13.89 27.09
C LEU A 598 13.67 -13.51 27.84
N SER A 599 13.59 -12.26 28.30
CA SER A 599 12.44 -11.74 29.05
C SER A 599 11.89 -10.44 28.46
N ALA A 600 10.60 -10.39 28.16
CA ALA A 600 9.81 -9.19 27.87
C ALA A 600 8.66 -9.10 28.90
N VAL A 601 8.89 -8.43 30.03
CA VAL A 601 8.15 -8.69 31.29
C VAL A 601 6.63 -8.47 31.21
N THR A 602 6.16 -7.55 30.37
CA THR A 602 4.73 -7.19 30.25
C THR A 602 4.15 -7.39 28.85
N ASP A 603 4.97 -7.73 27.87
CA ASP A 603 4.67 -7.53 26.45
C ASP A 603 4.99 -8.78 25.61
N PRO A 604 4.38 -8.93 24.43
CA PRO A 604 4.56 -10.12 23.62
C PRO A 604 5.97 -10.21 23.02
N ILE A 605 6.47 -11.44 22.88
CA ILE A 605 7.65 -11.77 22.08
C ILE A 605 7.19 -12.47 20.81
N THR A 606 7.59 -11.95 19.65
CA THR A 606 7.38 -12.60 18.35
C THR A 606 8.71 -13.13 17.81
N LEU A 607 8.77 -14.41 17.50
CA LEU A 607 9.96 -15.08 16.99
C LEU A 607 9.66 -15.63 15.60
N THR A 608 10.40 -15.16 14.58
CA THR A 608 10.19 -15.55 13.19
C THR A 608 11.46 -16.16 12.60
N SER A 609 11.47 -17.49 12.39
CA SER A 609 12.52 -18.16 11.63
C SER A 609 12.18 -18.19 10.14
N ARG A 610 13.21 -18.23 9.28
CA ARG A 610 13.02 -18.38 7.83
C ARG A 610 12.74 -19.82 7.42
N ALA A 611 12.26 -19.98 6.20
CA ALA A 611 12.00 -21.29 5.61
C ALA A 611 13.28 -22.14 5.56
N GLY A 612 13.27 -23.27 6.28
CA GLY A 612 14.40 -24.19 6.40
C GLY A 612 15.27 -23.97 7.63
N ASP A 613 15.08 -22.89 8.38
CA ASP A 613 15.76 -22.59 9.63
C ASP A 613 14.87 -22.91 10.83
N TYR A 614 15.35 -22.70 12.07
CA TYR A 614 14.63 -23.08 13.28
C TYR A 614 14.81 -22.14 14.47
N ILE A 615 13.85 -22.21 15.41
CA ILE A 615 13.91 -21.58 16.73
C ILE A 615 14.21 -22.67 17.76
N SER A 616 15.32 -22.54 18.50
CA SER A 616 15.77 -23.55 19.48
C SER A 616 16.28 -22.94 20.79
N ASN A 617 16.48 -23.78 21.80
CA ASN A 617 17.20 -23.40 23.02
C ASN A 617 18.72 -23.61 22.85
N MET A 618 19.55 -22.76 23.48
CA MET A 618 21.01 -22.91 23.55
C MET A 618 21.49 -23.77 24.74
N ASP A 619 20.76 -23.79 25.86
CA ASP A 619 21.14 -24.53 27.07
C ASP A 619 19.94 -25.22 27.74
N ASN A 620 20.02 -26.55 27.87
CA ASN A 620 18.98 -27.40 28.45
C ASN A 620 18.66 -27.09 29.93
N GLY A 621 19.49 -26.31 30.63
CA GLY A 621 19.34 -25.94 32.04
C GLY A 621 18.77 -24.54 32.36
N SER A 622 18.63 -23.64 31.38
CA SER A 622 18.34 -22.22 31.64
C SER A 622 16.84 -21.87 31.73
N PRO A 623 16.50 -20.79 32.46
CA PRO A 623 15.16 -20.20 32.47
C PRO A 623 14.90 -19.53 31.10
N GLY A 624 13.99 -20.09 30.30
CA GLY A 624 13.78 -19.77 28.89
C GLY A 624 13.10 -18.41 28.59
N LEU A 625 11.98 -18.45 27.85
CA LEU A 625 11.21 -17.30 27.37
C LEU A 625 10.22 -16.79 28.44
N PHE A 626 10.36 -15.53 28.84
CA PHE A 626 9.45 -14.85 29.77
C PHE A 626 8.73 -13.72 29.05
N ALA A 627 7.41 -13.84 28.87
CA ALA A 627 6.60 -12.82 28.20
C ALA A 627 5.16 -12.83 28.71
N SER A 628 4.34 -11.86 28.30
CA SER A 628 2.87 -12.00 28.42
C SER A 628 2.32 -13.00 27.40
N GLU A 629 2.92 -13.03 26.20
CA GLU A 629 2.65 -13.99 25.13
C GLU A 629 3.92 -14.24 24.30
N VAL A 630 4.09 -15.46 23.80
CA VAL A 630 5.11 -15.83 22.81
C VAL A 630 4.41 -16.28 21.54
N ILE A 631 4.69 -15.60 20.43
CA ILE A 631 4.18 -15.92 19.10
C ILE A 631 5.33 -16.51 18.30
N PHE A 632 5.17 -17.77 17.88
CA PHE A 632 6.11 -18.42 16.97
C PHE A 632 5.60 -18.29 15.54
N ASN A 633 6.51 -17.90 14.64
CA ASN A 633 6.30 -17.93 13.19
C ASN A 633 7.44 -18.75 12.56
N GLY A 634 7.10 -19.77 11.77
CA GLY A 634 8.07 -20.68 11.17
C GLY A 634 8.26 -21.98 11.95
N ASN A 635 9.48 -22.51 11.95
CA ASN A 635 9.79 -23.81 12.54
C ASN A 635 10.38 -23.66 13.96
N VAL A 636 9.76 -24.32 14.93
CA VAL A 636 10.22 -24.43 16.32
C VAL A 636 10.79 -25.83 16.52
N SER A 637 12.07 -25.92 16.86
CA SER A 637 12.78 -27.17 17.14
C SER A 637 13.50 -27.00 18.49
N PRO A 638 12.88 -27.45 19.61
CA PRO A 638 13.37 -27.16 20.95
C PRO A 638 14.86 -27.44 21.20
N GLY A 639 15.40 -28.55 20.69
CA GLY A 639 16.83 -28.87 20.77
C GLY A 639 17.63 -28.59 19.50
N GLY A 640 16.99 -28.18 18.41
CA GLY A 640 17.60 -28.11 17.09
C GLY A 640 17.80 -29.50 16.47
N PRO A 641 18.37 -29.57 15.24
CA PRO A 641 18.44 -30.82 14.49
C PRO A 641 19.25 -31.91 15.19
N ASN A 642 18.64 -33.08 15.39
CA ASN A 642 19.24 -34.29 15.96
C ASN A 642 19.83 -34.10 17.37
N THR A 643 19.36 -33.11 18.13
CA THR A 643 19.85 -32.82 19.47
C THR A 643 18.65 -32.69 20.41
N ALA A 644 18.63 -33.47 21.49
CA ALA A 644 17.57 -33.36 22.48
C ALA A 644 17.63 -32.00 23.20
N GLY A 645 16.50 -31.29 23.24
CA GLY A 645 16.41 -30.04 23.99
C GLY A 645 15.02 -29.64 24.46
N ILE A 646 15.01 -28.74 25.43
CA ILE A 646 13.79 -28.28 26.08
C ILE A 646 13.66 -26.78 25.89
N LEU A 647 12.63 -26.32 25.17
CA LEU A 647 12.30 -24.90 25.07
C LEU A 647 11.28 -24.57 26.15
N ARG A 648 11.61 -23.64 27.05
CA ARG A 648 10.74 -23.24 28.17
C ARG A 648 10.12 -21.89 27.90
N ALA A 649 8.82 -21.76 28.12
CA ALA A 649 8.11 -20.49 28.13
C ALA A 649 7.30 -20.36 29.43
N THR A 650 7.22 -19.16 30.01
CA THR A 650 6.32 -18.88 31.14
C THR A 650 5.06 -18.12 30.75
N ALA A 651 4.87 -17.93 29.44
CA ALA A 651 3.82 -17.13 28.82
C ALA A 651 2.77 -18.01 28.15
N ASN A 652 1.70 -17.37 27.65
CA ASN A 652 0.89 -17.99 26.61
C ASN A 652 1.75 -18.22 25.36
N VAL A 653 1.48 -19.30 24.62
CA VAL A 653 2.19 -19.62 23.37
C VAL A 653 1.17 -19.75 22.25
N THR A 654 1.41 -19.06 21.14
CA THR A 654 0.55 -19.10 19.96
C THR A 654 1.33 -19.53 18.73
N PHE A 655 0.80 -20.54 18.03
CA PHE A 655 1.19 -20.93 16.67
C PHE A 655 0.10 -20.49 15.67
N SER A 656 0.45 -20.47 14.38
CA SER A 656 -0.41 -20.23 13.23
C SER A 656 -0.42 -21.44 12.28
N ALA A 657 -1.38 -21.49 11.35
CA ALA A 657 -1.59 -22.64 10.45
C ALA A 657 -0.43 -22.96 9.47
N GLY A 658 0.58 -22.08 9.37
CA GLY A 658 1.79 -22.27 8.56
C GLY A 658 3.02 -22.68 9.37
N ASP A 659 2.92 -22.70 10.71
CA ASP A 659 4.06 -22.94 11.59
C ASP A 659 4.25 -24.43 11.82
N THR A 660 5.46 -24.82 12.19
CA THR A 660 5.84 -26.22 12.43
C THR A 660 6.46 -26.37 13.81
N LEU A 661 6.01 -27.35 14.58
CA LEU A 661 6.71 -27.85 15.75
C LEU A 661 7.44 -29.14 15.36
N SER A 662 8.77 -29.08 15.31
CA SER A 662 9.65 -30.21 15.03
C SER A 662 10.15 -30.83 16.32
N ILE A 663 9.85 -32.11 16.53
CA ILE A 663 10.24 -32.89 17.71
C ILE A 663 11.08 -34.09 17.29
N ASP A 664 12.31 -34.15 17.79
CA ASP A 664 13.14 -35.34 17.73
C ASP A 664 12.88 -36.27 18.94
N LEU A 665 12.58 -37.53 18.66
CA LEU A 665 12.30 -38.58 19.65
C LEU A 665 13.58 -39.36 19.97
N PHE A 666 14.00 -39.33 21.24
CA PHE A 666 15.19 -40.02 21.77
C PHE A 666 14.84 -40.99 22.90
N THR A 667 15.75 -41.93 23.21
CA THR A 667 15.66 -42.72 24.45
C THR A 667 15.84 -41.82 25.68
N GLY A 668 14.79 -41.63 26.48
CA GLY A 668 14.84 -40.80 27.69
C GLY A 668 14.30 -39.39 27.43
N ASP A 669 15.19 -38.46 27.10
CA ASP A 669 14.84 -37.04 26.92
C ASP A 669 14.60 -36.72 25.44
N ASN A 670 13.33 -36.58 25.06
CA ASN A 670 12.91 -36.09 23.75
C ASN A 670 12.93 -34.56 23.71
N ASP A 671 12.84 -34.00 22.50
CA ASP A 671 12.54 -32.58 22.34
C ASP A 671 11.20 -32.25 22.98
N SER A 672 11.17 -31.20 23.81
CA SER A 672 9.91 -30.80 24.44
C SER A 672 9.76 -29.29 24.55
N LEU A 673 8.52 -28.82 24.42
CA LEU A 673 8.10 -27.46 24.70
C LEU A 673 7.41 -27.42 26.08
N LYS A 674 7.93 -26.64 27.02
CA LYS A 674 7.38 -26.57 28.38
C LYS A 674 6.82 -25.19 28.69
N LEU A 675 5.55 -25.13 29.07
CA LEU A 675 4.83 -23.93 29.45
C LEU A 675 4.63 -23.94 30.98
N GLN A 676 5.47 -23.17 31.70
CA GLN A 676 5.60 -23.23 33.16
C GLN A 676 5.06 -21.98 33.90
N GLY A 677 4.20 -21.20 33.24
CA GLY A 677 3.53 -20.03 33.84
C GLY A 677 2.50 -20.40 34.92
N SER A 678 1.87 -19.40 35.55
CA SER A 678 0.83 -19.63 36.57
C SER A 678 -0.46 -20.24 36.01
N ALA A 679 -0.75 -20.01 34.72
CA ALA A 679 -1.83 -20.64 33.95
C ALA A 679 -1.65 -20.33 32.44
N PRO A 680 -0.58 -20.84 31.78
CA PRO A 680 -0.32 -20.52 30.39
C PRO A 680 -1.34 -21.19 29.47
N ILE A 681 -1.71 -20.52 28.38
CA ILE A 681 -2.54 -21.07 27.30
C ILE A 681 -1.65 -21.38 26.10
N LEU A 682 -1.80 -22.57 25.53
CA LEU A 682 -1.23 -22.98 24.25
C LEU A 682 -2.31 -22.93 23.17
N THR A 683 -2.08 -22.16 22.09
CA THR A 683 -2.97 -22.12 20.93
C THR A 683 -2.26 -22.71 19.71
N LEU A 684 -2.78 -23.82 19.17
CA LEU A 684 -2.14 -24.56 18.07
C LEU A 684 -2.55 -24.09 16.67
N ASN A 685 -3.77 -23.58 16.48
CA ASN A 685 -4.30 -23.04 15.20
C ASN A 685 -3.99 -23.86 13.93
N ASN A 686 -4.06 -25.19 13.96
CA ASN A 686 -3.67 -26.07 12.84
C ASN A 686 -2.21 -25.94 12.40
N ALA A 687 -1.28 -25.67 13.32
CA ALA A 687 0.15 -25.84 13.07
C ALA A 687 0.48 -27.29 12.68
N THR A 688 1.62 -27.47 12.01
CA THR A 688 2.12 -28.80 11.63
C THR A 688 2.96 -29.40 12.76
N LEU A 689 2.69 -30.65 13.13
CA LEU A 689 3.58 -31.43 14.00
C LEU A 689 4.50 -32.28 13.11
N GLN A 690 5.80 -32.07 13.22
CA GLN A 690 6.81 -32.86 12.55
C GLN A 690 7.57 -33.71 13.57
N LEU A 691 7.60 -35.02 13.36
CA LEU A 691 8.26 -35.98 14.24
C LEU A 691 9.41 -36.68 13.52
N ALA A 692 10.54 -36.87 14.19
CA ALA A 692 11.63 -37.70 13.70
C ALA A 692 12.17 -38.61 14.80
N GLU A 693 12.47 -39.87 14.46
CA GLU A 693 13.15 -40.79 15.37
C GLU A 693 14.66 -40.71 15.18
N VAL A 694 15.40 -40.37 16.24
CA VAL A 694 16.85 -40.21 16.18
C VAL A 694 17.54 -41.28 17.02
N GLY A 695 17.95 -42.37 16.36
CA GLY A 695 18.70 -43.47 17.00
C GLY A 695 17.90 -44.27 18.04
N TYR A 696 16.57 -44.20 17.99
CA TYR A 696 15.66 -44.80 18.95
C TYR A 696 15.03 -46.10 18.44
N THR A 697 14.68 -47.01 19.35
CA THR A 697 13.90 -48.22 19.05
C THR A 697 12.76 -48.32 20.06
N PRO A 698 11.51 -48.03 19.66
CA PRO A 698 10.41 -47.94 20.62
C PRO A 698 9.96 -49.27 21.21
N THR A 699 9.58 -49.22 22.49
CA THR A 699 8.91 -50.33 23.18
C THR A 699 7.44 -50.01 23.42
N LEU A 700 6.58 -51.03 23.38
CA LEU A 700 5.13 -50.87 23.44
C LEU A 700 4.71 -50.06 24.68
N ASN A 701 3.91 -49.02 24.46
CA ASN A 701 3.46 -48.03 25.46
C ASN A 701 4.53 -47.07 25.97
N ASP A 702 5.69 -46.95 25.31
CA ASP A 702 6.59 -45.83 25.56
C ASP A 702 5.82 -44.52 25.34
N GLU A 703 5.91 -43.60 26.30
CA GLU A 703 5.21 -42.32 26.31
C GLU A 703 6.21 -41.17 26.27
N PHE A 704 5.94 -40.20 25.39
CA PHE A 704 6.71 -38.99 25.21
C PHE A 704 5.83 -37.79 25.51
N VAL A 705 6.29 -36.91 26.40
CA VAL A 705 5.63 -35.61 26.63
C VAL A 705 6.25 -34.60 25.67
N LEU A 706 5.52 -34.28 24.60
CA LEU A 706 5.97 -33.33 23.57
C LEU A 706 5.79 -31.89 24.04
N ILE A 707 4.66 -31.64 24.70
CA ILE A 707 4.34 -30.35 25.30
C ILE A 707 3.85 -30.58 26.72
N ASP A 708 4.50 -29.93 27.69
CA ASP A 708 4.18 -29.96 29.12
C ASP A 708 3.59 -28.60 29.51
N VAL A 709 2.31 -28.55 29.88
CA VAL A 709 1.56 -27.32 30.13
C VAL A 709 1.04 -27.32 31.57
N ALA A 710 1.52 -26.37 32.37
CA ALA A 710 1.20 -26.31 33.80
C ALA A 710 -0.26 -25.89 34.15
N GLY A 711 -1.13 -25.64 33.15
CA GLY A 711 -2.51 -25.15 33.32
C GLY A 711 -3.59 -26.26 33.28
N THR A 712 -4.80 -25.96 33.78
CA THR A 712 -5.89 -26.97 33.93
C THR A 712 -6.89 -27.07 32.77
N GLU A 713 -6.88 -26.14 31.81
CA GLU A 713 -7.68 -26.16 30.55
C GLU A 713 -6.94 -25.35 29.47
N ALA A 714 -5.69 -25.73 29.17
CA ALA A 714 -4.72 -24.81 28.56
C ALA A 714 -4.46 -25.00 27.05
N VAL A 715 -4.79 -26.14 26.46
CA VAL A 715 -4.53 -26.41 25.03
C VAL A 715 -5.76 -26.09 24.19
N VAL A 716 -5.62 -25.15 23.25
CA VAL A 716 -6.68 -24.68 22.36
C VAL A 716 -6.38 -25.09 20.92
N GLY A 717 -7.30 -25.87 20.34
CA GLY A 717 -7.19 -26.40 18.98
C GLY A 717 -6.37 -27.69 18.89
N THR A 718 -6.13 -28.15 17.67
CA THR A 718 -5.34 -29.35 17.36
C THR A 718 -4.26 -29.01 16.34
N PHE A 719 -3.26 -29.89 16.19
CA PHE A 719 -2.38 -29.87 15.03
C PHE A 719 -3.18 -30.19 13.75
N ALA A 720 -2.65 -29.75 12.61
CA ALA A 720 -3.27 -29.95 11.30
C ALA A 720 -3.52 -31.44 11.01
N GLY A 721 -4.81 -31.83 10.90
CA GLY A 721 -5.20 -33.19 10.50
C GLY A 721 -5.02 -34.27 11.58
N ILE A 722 -4.69 -33.90 12.81
CA ILE A 722 -4.39 -34.85 13.91
C ILE A 722 -5.40 -34.64 15.06
N PRO A 723 -6.60 -35.26 15.00
CA PRO A 723 -7.56 -35.21 16.11
C PRO A 723 -7.10 -36.05 17.32
N GLU A 724 -7.73 -35.84 18.49
CA GLU A 724 -7.45 -36.61 19.71
C GLU A 724 -7.48 -38.13 19.46
N GLY A 725 -6.44 -38.83 19.92
CA GLY A 725 -6.35 -40.28 19.82
C GLY A 725 -6.05 -40.83 18.42
N SER A 726 -5.82 -39.98 17.43
CA SER A 726 -5.47 -40.43 16.07
C SER A 726 -4.09 -41.10 16.02
N PRO A 727 -3.94 -42.18 15.23
CA PRO A 727 -2.65 -42.80 14.99
C PRO A 727 -1.79 -41.93 14.05
N ILE A 728 -0.53 -41.74 14.41
CA ILE A 728 0.49 -41.00 13.64
C ILE A 728 1.61 -41.99 13.30
N LEU A 729 2.00 -42.03 12.02
CA LEU A 729 3.12 -42.85 11.56
C LEU A 729 4.41 -42.02 11.52
N VAL A 730 5.44 -42.50 12.22
CA VAL A 730 6.82 -42.01 12.12
C VAL A 730 7.68 -43.16 11.59
N GLY A 731 8.08 -43.08 10.32
CA GLY A 731 8.61 -44.25 9.63
C GLY A 731 7.57 -45.39 9.59
N ASN A 732 7.90 -46.55 10.18
CA ASN A 732 6.98 -47.69 10.30
C ASN A 732 6.33 -47.80 11.69
N ASN A 733 6.59 -46.86 12.59
CA ASN A 733 6.13 -46.91 13.97
C ASN A 733 4.84 -46.10 14.13
N SER A 734 3.83 -46.72 14.74
CA SER A 734 2.53 -46.10 15.01
C SER A 734 2.48 -45.56 16.42
N TYR A 735 2.06 -44.31 16.54
CA TYR A 735 1.93 -43.59 17.78
C TYR A 735 0.52 -43.04 17.94
N ARG A 736 0.03 -42.89 19.17
CA ARG A 736 -1.21 -42.18 19.47
C ARG A 736 -0.89 -40.85 20.10
N LEU A 737 -1.43 -39.76 19.56
CA LEU A 737 -1.33 -38.45 20.19
C LEU A 737 -2.52 -38.22 21.14
N SER A 738 -2.26 -37.61 22.29
CA SER A 738 -3.28 -37.13 23.22
C SER A 738 -2.99 -35.68 23.63
N TYR A 739 -4.01 -34.83 23.59
CA TYR A 739 -4.00 -33.42 24.06
C TYR A 739 -4.42 -33.28 25.54
N GLU A 740 -4.84 -34.39 26.17
CA GLU A 740 -5.17 -34.50 27.61
C GLU A 740 -4.15 -35.38 28.36
N GLY A 741 -2.96 -35.58 27.78
CA GLY A 741 -1.94 -36.48 28.31
C GLY A 741 -1.26 -35.98 29.59
N GLY A 742 -0.38 -36.81 30.17
CA GLY A 742 0.44 -36.43 31.33
C GLY A 742 -0.37 -36.02 32.57
N SER A 743 -0.34 -34.73 32.90
CA SER A 743 -1.01 -34.08 34.03
C SER A 743 -2.49 -33.76 33.79
N GLY A 744 -3.01 -34.00 32.58
CA GLY A 744 -4.41 -33.84 32.20
C GLY A 744 -4.68 -32.77 31.14
N ASN A 745 -3.66 -32.07 30.63
CA ASN A 745 -3.73 -31.10 29.53
C ASN A 745 -2.40 -30.99 28.76
N ASP A 746 -1.61 -32.07 28.72
CA ASP A 746 -0.34 -32.11 28.00
C ASP A 746 -0.53 -32.72 26.62
N VAL A 747 0.38 -32.40 25.69
CA VAL A 747 0.46 -33.12 24.43
C VAL A 747 1.44 -34.28 24.58
N THR A 748 0.92 -35.50 24.62
CA THR A 748 1.74 -36.71 24.72
C THR A 748 1.58 -37.62 23.51
N LEU A 749 2.62 -38.42 23.28
CA LEU A 749 2.71 -39.39 22.20
C LEU A 749 2.97 -40.77 22.81
N THR A 750 2.05 -41.73 22.61
CA THR A 750 2.20 -43.11 23.10
C THR A 750 2.49 -44.06 21.94
N PHE A 751 3.58 -44.82 22.01
CA PHE A 751 3.87 -45.83 20.99
C PHE A 751 2.90 -47.02 21.05
N LEU A 752 2.22 -47.29 19.94
CA LEU A 752 1.24 -48.37 19.79
C LEU A 752 1.84 -49.66 19.22
N GLY A 753 2.96 -49.56 18.50
CA GLY A 753 3.59 -50.71 17.83
C GLY A 753 4.02 -50.39 16.41
N VAL A 754 4.69 -51.35 15.78
CA VAL A 754 5.07 -51.26 14.36
C VAL A 754 3.82 -51.45 13.51
N CYS A 755 3.60 -50.52 12.59
CA CYS A 755 2.54 -50.56 11.61
C CYS A 755 2.70 -51.80 10.70
N SER A 756 1.70 -52.67 10.71
CA SER A 756 1.64 -53.87 9.86
C SER A 756 0.27 -53.99 9.20
N PRO A 757 0.18 -54.16 7.86
CA PRO A 757 -1.10 -54.26 7.16
C PRO A 757 -1.82 -55.55 7.57
N THR A 758 -3.14 -55.46 7.70
CA THR A 758 -4.02 -56.56 8.08
C THR A 758 -5.09 -56.78 7.00
N ALA A 759 -5.76 -57.93 7.04
CA ALA A 759 -6.88 -58.23 6.15
C ALA A 759 -8.11 -58.68 6.95
N SER A 760 -9.29 -58.27 6.50
CA SER A 760 -10.59 -58.64 7.09
C SER A 760 -11.63 -58.90 5.99
N SER A 761 -12.73 -59.57 6.33
CA SER A 761 -13.84 -59.82 5.40
C SER A 761 -15.20 -59.65 6.08
N ILE A 762 -16.15 -59.01 5.38
CA ILE A 762 -17.55 -58.87 5.77
C ILE A 762 -18.47 -59.39 4.66
N ALA A 763 -19.65 -59.91 5.02
CA ALA A 763 -20.64 -60.43 4.06
C ALA A 763 -22.05 -59.82 4.33
N PRO A 764 -22.24 -58.52 4.07
CA PRO A 764 -23.52 -57.85 4.31
C PRO A 764 -24.60 -58.30 3.32
N VAL A 765 -25.86 -58.38 3.81
CA VAL A 765 -27.06 -58.58 2.99
C VAL A 765 -27.95 -57.34 3.15
N ALA A 766 -28.33 -56.70 2.05
CA ALA A 766 -29.13 -55.47 2.06
C ALA A 766 -30.18 -55.45 0.93
N CYS A 767 -31.17 -54.57 1.05
CA CYS A 767 -32.21 -54.37 0.03
C CYS A 767 -31.92 -53.11 -0.80
N GLY A 768 -31.89 -53.22 -2.12
CA GLY A 768 -31.69 -52.10 -3.06
C GLY A 768 -30.27 -51.51 -3.10
N SER A 769 -29.72 -51.11 -1.94
CA SER A 769 -28.37 -50.53 -1.85
C SER A 769 -27.67 -50.82 -0.52
N TYR A 770 -26.35 -50.80 -0.53
CA TYR A 770 -25.48 -50.90 0.64
C TYR A 770 -24.38 -49.84 0.58
N THR A 771 -24.15 -49.14 1.69
CA THR A 771 -23.03 -48.19 1.84
C THR A 771 -21.89 -48.86 2.58
N SER A 772 -20.70 -48.88 1.97
CA SER A 772 -19.50 -49.50 2.53
C SER A 772 -18.85 -48.68 3.65
N PRO A 773 -17.87 -49.25 4.39
CA PRO A 773 -17.11 -48.51 5.39
C PRO A 773 -16.38 -47.27 4.87
N LEU A 774 -15.99 -47.22 3.59
CA LEU A 774 -15.45 -46.01 2.94
C LEU A 774 -16.53 -45.05 2.40
N GLY A 775 -17.80 -45.39 2.54
CA GLY A 775 -18.91 -44.57 2.06
C GLY A 775 -19.31 -44.83 0.60
N ASN A 776 -18.75 -45.84 -0.07
CA ASN A 776 -19.15 -46.20 -1.43
C ASN A 776 -20.54 -46.85 -1.43
N VAL A 777 -21.43 -46.43 -2.34
CA VAL A 777 -22.78 -46.99 -2.45
C VAL A 777 -22.81 -48.05 -3.56
N TYR A 778 -23.12 -49.28 -3.17
CA TYR A 778 -23.24 -50.42 -4.07
C TYR A 778 -24.71 -50.83 -4.21
N THR A 779 -25.18 -51.01 -5.44
CA THR A 779 -26.57 -51.40 -5.77
C THR A 779 -26.69 -52.79 -6.39
N ALA A 780 -25.57 -53.52 -6.46
CA ALA A 780 -25.51 -54.86 -7.03
C ALA A 780 -24.67 -55.80 -6.16
N SER A 781 -25.07 -57.08 -6.10
CA SER A 781 -24.32 -58.14 -5.42
C SER A 781 -23.00 -58.40 -6.12
N ALA A 782 -21.89 -58.30 -5.39
CA ALA A 782 -20.55 -58.64 -5.84
C ALA A 782 -19.59 -58.67 -4.66
N SER A 783 -18.39 -59.22 -4.90
CA SER A 783 -17.28 -59.08 -3.95
C SER A 783 -16.46 -57.84 -4.28
N PHE A 784 -16.37 -56.91 -3.34
CA PHE A 784 -15.58 -55.68 -3.42
C PHE A 784 -14.37 -55.77 -2.49
N THR A 785 -13.31 -55.02 -2.79
CA THR A 785 -12.17 -54.86 -1.89
C THR A 785 -11.91 -53.38 -1.68
N GLU A 786 -11.80 -52.98 -0.42
CA GLU A 786 -11.48 -51.62 -0.03
C GLU A 786 -10.22 -51.61 0.82
N THR A 787 -9.43 -50.53 0.71
CA THR A 787 -8.28 -50.28 1.58
C THR A 787 -8.74 -49.33 2.68
N ILE A 788 -8.67 -49.78 3.93
CA ILE A 788 -9.06 -49.02 5.12
C ILE A 788 -7.93 -49.08 6.14
N ASP A 789 -7.79 -48.05 6.97
CA ASP A 789 -6.78 -48.07 8.03
C ASP A 789 -7.16 -49.03 9.15
N ASN A 790 -6.18 -49.80 9.65
CA ASN A 790 -6.36 -50.53 10.89
C ASN A 790 -6.17 -49.64 12.12
N THR A 791 -6.31 -50.22 13.32
CA THR A 791 -6.17 -49.47 14.59
C THR A 791 -4.78 -48.87 14.84
N LEU A 792 -3.77 -49.27 14.06
CA LEU A 792 -2.41 -48.70 14.08
C LEU A 792 -2.20 -47.68 12.95
N GLY A 793 -3.23 -47.32 12.17
CA GLY A 793 -3.14 -46.34 11.09
C GLY A 793 -2.50 -46.87 9.80
N CYS A 794 -2.49 -48.18 9.60
CA CYS A 794 -1.90 -48.80 8.39
C CYS A 794 -2.96 -49.11 7.34
N ASP A 795 -2.64 -48.89 6.07
CA ASP A 795 -3.39 -49.40 4.92
C ASP A 795 -3.63 -50.91 5.04
N SER A 796 -4.86 -51.30 5.34
CA SER A 796 -5.33 -52.67 5.48
C SER A 796 -6.41 -52.98 4.44
N VAL A 797 -6.62 -54.26 4.11
CA VAL A 797 -7.62 -54.66 3.11
C VAL A 797 -8.86 -55.22 3.78
N ILE A 798 -10.04 -54.68 3.45
CA ILE A 798 -11.33 -55.29 3.77
C ILE A 798 -11.97 -55.84 2.49
N SER A 799 -12.35 -57.12 2.52
CA SER A 799 -13.11 -57.77 1.46
C SER A 799 -14.60 -57.77 1.83
N ILE A 800 -15.45 -57.28 0.94
CA ILE A 800 -16.89 -57.14 1.15
C ILE A 800 -17.60 -58.08 0.17
N ASP A 801 -18.13 -59.20 0.65
CA ASP A 801 -18.95 -60.11 -0.14
C ASP A 801 -20.43 -59.71 -0.04
N LEU A 802 -20.85 -58.75 -0.86
CA LEU A 802 -22.15 -58.10 -0.76
C LEU A 802 -23.24 -58.88 -1.48
N THR A 803 -24.37 -59.11 -0.80
CA THR A 803 -25.62 -59.56 -1.41
C THR A 803 -26.67 -58.45 -1.36
N ILE A 804 -27.08 -57.94 -2.52
CA ILE A 804 -28.24 -57.06 -2.69
C ILE A 804 -29.45 -57.88 -3.14
N ASN A 805 -30.47 -57.90 -2.30
CA ASN A 805 -31.78 -58.45 -2.63
C ASN A 805 -32.68 -57.32 -3.18
N ASN A 806 -33.54 -57.66 -4.14
CA ASN A 806 -34.60 -56.80 -4.64
C ASN A 806 -35.90 -57.60 -4.61
N ALA A 807 -37.03 -56.94 -4.37
CA ALA A 807 -38.35 -57.54 -4.53
C ALA A 807 -38.97 -57.01 -5.83
N ASP A 808 -39.48 -57.90 -6.66
CA ASP A 808 -40.15 -57.51 -7.90
C ASP A 808 -41.66 -57.38 -7.67
N ALA A 809 -42.13 -56.14 -7.57
CA ALA A 809 -43.54 -55.81 -7.36
C ALA A 809 -44.35 -55.74 -8.65
N SER A 810 -43.91 -56.36 -9.74
CA SER A 810 -44.70 -56.43 -10.97
C SER A 810 -45.97 -57.26 -10.79
N VAL A 811 -47.07 -56.74 -11.34
CA VAL A 811 -48.39 -57.36 -11.32
C VAL A 811 -48.95 -57.39 -12.74
N SER A 812 -49.47 -58.55 -13.14
CA SER A 812 -50.25 -58.75 -14.36
C SER A 812 -51.75 -58.73 -14.07
N GLN A 813 -52.50 -58.05 -14.95
CA GLN A 813 -53.95 -57.93 -14.86
C GLN A 813 -54.62 -58.70 -16.00
N ASN A 814 -55.51 -59.65 -15.67
CA ASN A 814 -56.33 -60.39 -16.63
C ASN A 814 -57.82 -60.30 -16.25
N GLY A 815 -58.57 -59.50 -17.01
CA GLY A 815 -59.96 -59.18 -16.66
C GLY A 815 -60.03 -58.44 -15.33
N THR A 816 -60.72 -59.05 -14.35
CA THR A 816 -60.83 -58.51 -12.99
C THR A 816 -59.80 -59.07 -12.02
N THR A 817 -58.94 -60.00 -12.44
CA THR A 817 -57.96 -60.62 -11.54
C THR A 817 -56.59 -59.97 -11.71
N LEU A 818 -56.02 -59.48 -10.62
CA LEU A 818 -54.63 -59.03 -10.49
C LEU A 818 -53.79 -60.19 -9.97
N THR A 819 -52.61 -60.42 -10.53
CA THR A 819 -51.70 -61.49 -10.10
C THR A 819 -50.28 -60.94 -10.01
N ALA A 820 -49.61 -61.14 -8.87
CA ALA A 820 -48.19 -60.87 -8.74
C ALA A 820 -47.39 -61.76 -9.71
N ASP A 821 -46.51 -61.18 -10.51
CA ASP A 821 -45.75 -61.93 -11.52
C ASP A 821 -44.71 -62.84 -10.85
N VAL A 822 -44.19 -62.42 -9.70
CA VAL A 822 -43.33 -63.24 -8.83
C VAL A 822 -44.17 -64.27 -8.09
N ALA A 823 -43.71 -65.53 -8.10
CA ALA A 823 -44.31 -66.63 -7.36
C ALA A 823 -43.50 -66.97 -6.09
N GLY A 824 -44.16 -67.45 -5.04
CA GLY A 824 -43.51 -67.88 -3.79
C GLY A 824 -43.06 -66.77 -2.82
N ALA A 825 -43.36 -65.50 -3.10
CA ALA A 825 -43.20 -64.38 -2.16
C ALA A 825 -44.38 -64.29 -1.16
N SER A 826 -44.29 -63.35 -0.21
CA SER A 826 -45.44 -62.97 0.63
C SER A 826 -46.17 -61.79 -0.02
N TYR A 827 -47.49 -61.83 -0.06
CA TYR A 827 -48.32 -60.81 -0.74
C TYR A 827 -49.28 -60.17 0.25
N GLN A 828 -49.54 -58.89 0.06
CA GLN A 828 -50.61 -58.16 0.71
C GLN A 828 -51.22 -57.17 -0.29
N TRP A 829 -52.48 -57.37 -0.68
CA TRP A 829 -53.16 -56.43 -1.55
C TRP A 829 -53.64 -55.20 -0.78
N LEU A 830 -53.51 -54.04 -1.40
CA LEU A 830 -53.78 -52.71 -0.83
C LEU A 830 -54.83 -51.99 -1.69
N ASP A 831 -55.71 -51.22 -1.05
CA ASP A 831 -56.69 -50.35 -1.70
C ASP A 831 -56.12 -48.93 -1.85
N CYS A 832 -55.75 -48.56 -3.07
CA CYS A 832 -55.18 -47.25 -3.37
C CYS A 832 -56.20 -46.11 -3.21
N ASN A 833 -57.48 -46.39 -3.44
CA ASN A 833 -58.54 -45.38 -3.28
C ASN A 833 -58.74 -44.98 -1.81
N ASN A 834 -58.24 -45.79 -0.88
CA ASN A 834 -58.26 -45.56 0.55
C ASN A 834 -56.85 -45.39 1.14
N GLY A 835 -55.94 -44.76 0.40
CA GLY A 835 -54.59 -44.42 0.89
C GLY A 835 -53.69 -45.62 1.12
N ASN A 836 -53.78 -46.63 0.24
CA ASN A 836 -53.07 -47.92 0.34
C ASN A 836 -53.46 -48.72 1.60
N ALA A 837 -54.72 -48.64 2.03
CA ALA A 837 -55.20 -49.42 3.15
C ALA A 837 -55.16 -50.92 2.83
N VAL A 838 -54.76 -51.73 3.82
CA VAL A 838 -54.70 -53.19 3.71
C VAL A 838 -56.08 -53.77 3.37
N VAL A 839 -56.16 -54.58 2.30
CA VAL A 839 -57.34 -55.38 2.01
C VAL A 839 -57.25 -56.67 2.83
N ASN A 840 -58.03 -56.71 3.93
CA ASN A 840 -57.91 -57.77 4.93
C ASN A 840 -58.12 -59.17 4.36
N GLY A 841 -57.14 -60.05 4.58
CA GLY A 841 -57.19 -61.46 4.19
C GLY A 841 -56.77 -61.76 2.76
N GLU A 842 -56.55 -60.72 1.94
CA GLU A 842 -56.10 -60.85 0.56
C GLU A 842 -54.57 -60.93 0.50
N ASN A 843 -54.05 -62.12 0.82
CA ASN A 843 -52.61 -62.40 0.88
C ASN A 843 -52.16 -63.42 -0.18
N GLY A 844 -53.05 -63.73 -1.15
CA GLY A 844 -52.76 -64.63 -2.25
C GLY A 844 -51.94 -63.96 -3.35
N GLN A 845 -51.20 -64.76 -4.13
CA GLN A 845 -50.50 -64.27 -5.32
C GLN A 845 -51.46 -63.61 -6.32
N SER A 846 -52.69 -64.12 -6.42
CA SER A 846 -53.77 -63.54 -7.23
C SER A 846 -54.87 -62.99 -6.35
N PHE A 847 -55.41 -61.83 -6.73
CA PHE A 847 -56.52 -61.16 -6.10
C PHE A 847 -57.55 -60.74 -7.15
N THR A 848 -58.81 -61.08 -6.90
CA THR A 848 -59.93 -60.66 -7.74
C THR A 848 -60.86 -59.81 -6.89
N PRO A 849 -60.76 -58.47 -6.93
CA PRO A 849 -61.62 -57.59 -6.14
C PRO A 849 -63.11 -57.84 -6.46
N LEU A 850 -63.94 -57.72 -5.43
CA LEU A 850 -65.40 -57.87 -5.52
C LEU A 850 -66.11 -56.55 -5.87
N ALA A 851 -65.38 -55.45 -5.90
CA ALA A 851 -65.86 -54.12 -6.25
C ALA A 851 -64.89 -53.44 -7.23
N SER A 852 -65.40 -52.50 -8.03
CA SER A 852 -64.54 -51.66 -8.87
C SER A 852 -63.69 -50.73 -7.99
N GLY A 853 -62.40 -50.62 -8.29
CA GLY A 853 -61.44 -49.83 -7.50
C GLY A 853 -60.01 -49.89 -8.03
N GLU A 854 -59.08 -49.16 -7.40
CA GLU A 854 -57.65 -49.20 -7.69
C GLU A 854 -56.91 -49.95 -6.59
N TYR A 855 -56.10 -50.94 -6.96
CA TYR A 855 -55.44 -51.84 -6.00
C TYR A 855 -53.95 -51.96 -6.31
N ALA A 856 -53.12 -51.98 -5.27
CA ALA A 856 -51.68 -52.22 -5.36
C ALA A 856 -51.31 -53.50 -4.60
N LEU A 857 -50.11 -54.01 -4.84
CA LEU A 857 -49.53 -55.16 -4.18
C LEU A 857 -48.35 -54.71 -3.35
N GLU A 858 -48.39 -54.94 -2.04
CA GLU A 858 -47.17 -55.03 -1.23
C GLU A 858 -46.64 -56.47 -1.33
N ILE A 859 -45.42 -56.62 -1.79
CA ILE A 859 -44.74 -57.91 -1.92
C ILE A 859 -43.51 -57.93 -1.01
N THR A 860 -43.31 -59.03 -0.29
CA THR A 860 -42.08 -59.28 0.44
C THR A 860 -41.39 -60.52 -0.13
N GLU A 861 -40.22 -60.31 -0.74
CA GLU A 861 -39.39 -61.34 -1.36
C GLU A 861 -37.96 -61.25 -0.81
N ASN A 862 -37.39 -62.38 -0.38
CA ASN A 862 -36.02 -62.47 0.17
C ASN A 862 -35.71 -61.41 1.27
N GLY A 863 -36.73 -61.04 2.06
CA GLY A 863 -36.63 -60.07 3.14
C GLY A 863 -36.77 -58.60 2.72
N CYS A 864 -36.94 -58.31 1.44
CA CYS A 864 -37.19 -56.96 0.92
C CYS A 864 -38.68 -56.77 0.63
N THR A 865 -39.23 -55.62 1.02
CA THR A 865 -40.63 -55.26 0.78
C THR A 865 -40.69 -54.13 -0.24
N GLU A 866 -41.50 -54.32 -1.28
CA GLU A 866 -41.77 -53.32 -2.31
C GLU A 866 -43.28 -53.21 -2.54
N ILE A 867 -43.73 -52.03 -2.96
CA ILE A 867 -45.14 -51.77 -3.26
C ILE A 867 -45.28 -51.46 -4.74
N SER A 868 -46.15 -52.20 -5.43
CA SER A 868 -46.44 -51.99 -6.84
C SER A 868 -47.21 -50.70 -7.09
N GLY A 869 -47.30 -50.29 -8.36
CA GLY A 869 -48.24 -49.24 -8.76
C GLY A 869 -49.70 -49.66 -8.56
N CYS A 870 -50.62 -48.72 -8.64
CA CYS A 870 -52.05 -49.00 -8.53
C CYS A 870 -52.65 -49.48 -9.86
N TYR A 871 -53.43 -50.56 -9.80
CA TYR A 871 -54.11 -51.18 -10.94
C TYR A 871 -55.62 -50.99 -10.82
N ASN A 872 -56.24 -50.44 -11.86
CA ASN A 872 -57.68 -50.18 -11.89
C ASN A 872 -58.47 -51.42 -12.35
N VAL A 873 -59.42 -51.88 -11.53
CA VAL A 873 -60.30 -53.03 -11.80
C VAL A 873 -61.77 -52.62 -11.83
N GLN A 874 -62.56 -53.19 -12.76
CA GLN A 874 -63.99 -52.91 -12.92
C GLN A 874 -64.82 -54.22 -12.89
N VAL A 875 -65.73 -54.39 -11.92
CA VAL A 875 -66.51 -55.64 -11.71
C VAL A 875 -67.99 -55.44 -12.09
N ILE A 876 -68.58 -56.37 -12.88
CA ILE A 876 -70.01 -56.37 -13.31
C ILE A 876 -70.67 -57.68 -12.83
N THR A 877 -71.74 -57.62 -12.02
CA THR A 877 -72.42 -58.81 -11.46
C THR A 877 -73.79 -59.11 -12.11
N VAL A 878 -73.99 -60.32 -12.65
CA VAL A 878 -75.30 -60.86 -13.07
C VAL A 878 -75.40 -62.41 -12.89
N GLY A 879 -76.18 -62.88 -11.91
CA GLY A 879 -77.22 -63.95 -12.03
C GLY A 879 -76.96 -65.48 -11.93
N LEU A 880 -77.46 -66.07 -10.81
CA LEU A 880 -78.25 -67.33 -10.57
C LEU A 880 -77.61 -68.75 -10.43
N ASP A 881 -77.93 -69.42 -9.30
CA ASP A 881 -77.72 -70.84 -8.94
C ASP A 881 -78.83 -71.78 -9.48
N GLU A 882 -78.47 -73.03 -9.81
CA GLU A 882 -79.37 -74.11 -10.29
C GLU A 882 -79.25 -75.35 -9.36
N ILE A 883 -80.37 -75.82 -8.76
CA ILE A 883 -80.44 -76.99 -7.85
C ILE A 883 -80.96 -78.21 -8.63
N ASP A 884 -80.23 -79.33 -8.57
CA ASP A 884 -80.52 -80.60 -9.24
C ASP A 884 -81.77 -81.30 -8.66
N ARG A 885 -82.62 -81.86 -9.53
CA ARG A 885 -84.05 -82.22 -9.28
C ARG A 885 -84.31 -83.72 -9.10
N SER A 886 -83.30 -84.52 -8.80
CA SER A 886 -83.40 -85.99 -8.87
C SER A 886 -83.83 -86.72 -7.58
N GLU A 887 -84.09 -86.04 -6.47
CA GLU A 887 -84.20 -86.70 -5.14
C GLU A 887 -85.62 -87.01 -4.64
N LEU A 888 -86.69 -86.50 -5.26
CA LEU A 888 -88.08 -86.77 -4.86
C LEU A 888 -88.95 -87.19 -6.05
N THR A 889 -89.48 -88.41 -6.02
CA THR A 889 -90.42 -88.93 -7.03
C THR A 889 -91.73 -89.40 -6.41
N ILE A 890 -92.86 -89.05 -7.04
CA ILE A 890 -94.21 -89.31 -6.52
C ILE A 890 -95.07 -89.86 -7.66
N TYR A 891 -95.62 -91.07 -7.48
CA TYR A 891 -96.40 -91.72 -8.54
C TYR A 891 -97.47 -92.70 -8.03
N PRO A 892 -98.58 -92.86 -8.78
CA PRO A 892 -98.98 -91.99 -9.88
C PRO A 892 -99.30 -90.58 -9.36
N ASN A 893 -98.95 -89.57 -10.14
CA ASN A 893 -99.29 -88.18 -9.87
C ASN A 893 -99.56 -87.51 -11.22
N PRO A 894 -100.82 -87.22 -11.60
CA PRO A 894 -102.03 -87.17 -10.75
C PRO A 894 -102.54 -88.52 -10.20
N SER A 895 -103.36 -88.50 -9.14
CA SER A 895 -103.96 -89.70 -8.54
C SER A 895 -105.35 -89.45 -7.91
N HIS A 896 -106.23 -90.45 -8.00
CA HIS A 896 -107.58 -90.45 -7.40
C HIS A 896 -107.64 -91.09 -6.00
N GLY A 897 -106.51 -91.49 -5.42
CA GLY A 897 -106.56 -92.32 -4.21
C GLY A 897 -105.25 -92.41 -3.45
N VAL A 898 -104.37 -93.33 -3.80
CA VAL A 898 -103.13 -93.55 -3.05
C VAL A 898 -101.93 -93.25 -3.95
N VAL A 899 -100.94 -92.53 -3.44
CA VAL A 899 -99.66 -92.25 -4.13
C VAL A 899 -98.50 -92.92 -3.41
N ASN A 900 -97.50 -93.35 -4.17
CA ASN A 900 -96.23 -93.83 -3.63
C ASN A 900 -95.20 -92.72 -3.74
N ILE A 901 -94.36 -92.58 -2.71
CA ILE A 901 -93.32 -91.56 -2.61
C ILE A 901 -91.98 -92.26 -2.44
N GLN A 902 -91.04 -91.95 -3.33
CA GLN A 902 -89.69 -92.49 -3.33
C GLN A 902 -88.68 -91.35 -3.16
N VAL A 903 -87.97 -91.41 -2.04
CA VAL A 903 -87.02 -90.41 -1.52
C VAL A 903 -86.19 -91.07 -0.43
N ASN A 904 -84.91 -90.69 -0.31
CA ASN A 904 -84.01 -91.25 0.69
C ASN A 904 -84.10 -90.47 2.01
N ASN A 905 -83.97 -91.16 3.15
CA ASN A 905 -83.82 -90.56 4.49
C ASN A 905 -84.93 -89.57 4.89
N ALA A 906 -86.17 -89.82 4.49
CA ALA A 906 -87.30 -88.99 4.86
C ALA A 906 -87.85 -89.35 6.25
N GLU A 907 -88.11 -88.32 7.06
CA GLU A 907 -88.60 -88.44 8.44
C GLU A 907 -90.08 -88.08 8.56
N ARG A 908 -90.52 -87.09 7.77
CA ARG A 908 -91.87 -86.53 7.86
C ARG A 908 -92.38 -86.12 6.48
N ILE A 909 -93.69 -86.22 6.30
CA ILE A 909 -94.37 -85.74 5.11
C ILE A 909 -95.53 -84.82 5.48
N SER A 910 -95.62 -83.69 4.78
CA SER A 910 -96.74 -82.77 4.91
C SER A 910 -97.33 -82.45 3.54
N VAL A 911 -98.65 -82.36 3.48
CA VAL A 911 -99.39 -81.91 2.30
C VAL A 911 -100.04 -80.58 2.62
N TYR A 912 -99.85 -79.60 1.76
CA TYR A 912 -100.40 -78.26 1.85
C TYR A 912 -101.35 -78.01 0.69
N ASP A 913 -102.40 -77.23 0.92
CA ASP A 913 -103.17 -76.65 -0.19
C ASP A 913 -102.35 -75.54 -0.89
N MET A 914 -102.84 -75.05 -2.04
CA MET A 914 -102.17 -73.98 -2.79
C MET A 914 -102.08 -72.64 -2.05
N THR A 915 -102.76 -72.47 -0.91
CA THR A 915 -102.62 -71.29 -0.06
C THR A 915 -101.52 -71.47 1.00
N GLY A 916 -100.87 -72.63 1.04
CA GLY A 916 -99.83 -72.98 1.99
C GLY A 916 -100.35 -73.51 3.33
N ARG A 917 -101.65 -73.75 3.46
CA ARG A 917 -102.23 -74.31 4.69
C ARG A 917 -102.00 -75.82 4.71
N THR A 918 -101.49 -76.34 5.82
CA THR A 918 -101.26 -77.77 6.02
C THR A 918 -102.60 -78.52 6.10
N ILE A 919 -102.78 -79.48 5.20
CA ILE A 919 -103.93 -80.38 5.12
C ILE A 919 -103.62 -81.70 5.82
N MET A 920 -102.37 -82.16 5.71
CA MET A 920 -101.89 -83.36 6.38
C MET A 920 -100.45 -83.15 6.84
N ASP A 921 -100.11 -83.62 8.04
CA ASP A 921 -98.73 -83.72 8.52
C ASP A 921 -98.57 -85.02 9.31
N LYS A 922 -97.67 -85.89 8.86
CA LYS A 922 -97.50 -87.24 9.42
C LYS A 922 -96.04 -87.70 9.32
N PRO A 923 -95.60 -88.64 10.18
CA PRO A 923 -94.33 -89.35 9.98
C PRO A 923 -94.26 -89.96 8.58
N PHE A 924 -93.07 -89.98 7.99
CA PHE A 924 -92.89 -90.42 6.61
C PHE A 924 -93.30 -91.87 6.41
N THR A 925 -94.07 -92.10 5.35
CA THR A 925 -94.35 -93.44 4.81
C THR A 925 -94.23 -93.35 3.30
N ASN A 926 -93.77 -94.42 2.66
CA ASN A 926 -93.60 -94.48 1.20
C ASN A 926 -94.93 -94.58 0.43
N ARG A 927 -96.07 -94.62 1.12
CA ARG A 927 -97.41 -94.75 0.55
C ARG A 927 -98.38 -93.84 1.30
N LEU A 928 -98.93 -92.85 0.60
CA LEU A 928 -99.83 -91.85 1.16
C LEU A 928 -101.23 -91.97 0.55
N ASP A 929 -102.23 -92.18 1.41
CA ASP A 929 -103.64 -92.18 1.01
C ASP A 929 -104.20 -90.75 1.03
N ILE A 930 -104.62 -90.29 -0.14
CA ILE A 930 -105.18 -88.96 -0.44
C ILE A 930 -106.63 -89.04 -0.92
N SER A 931 -107.29 -90.21 -0.83
CA SER A 931 -108.66 -90.43 -1.29
C SER A 931 -109.72 -89.55 -0.60
N SER A 932 -109.39 -88.99 0.57
CA SER A 932 -110.26 -88.06 1.30
C SER A 932 -110.05 -86.59 0.94
N LEU A 933 -109.08 -86.26 0.08
CA LEU A 933 -108.80 -84.91 -0.38
C LEU A 933 -109.69 -84.54 -1.58
N PRO A 934 -110.27 -83.32 -1.63
CA PRO A 934 -110.93 -82.82 -2.83
C PRO A 934 -110.00 -82.75 -4.04
N ALA A 935 -110.55 -82.85 -5.25
CA ALA A 935 -109.80 -82.66 -6.49
C ALA A 935 -109.16 -81.26 -6.54
N GLY A 936 -107.88 -81.19 -6.86
CA GLY A 936 -107.10 -79.95 -6.85
C GLY A 936 -105.60 -80.18 -6.79
N ASN A 937 -104.85 -79.08 -6.92
CA ASN A 937 -103.41 -79.09 -6.76
C ASN A 937 -103.05 -78.87 -5.29
N TYR A 938 -102.06 -79.62 -4.85
CA TYR A 938 -101.48 -79.54 -3.51
C TYR A 938 -99.96 -79.49 -3.64
N VAL A 939 -99.30 -79.01 -2.59
CA VAL A 939 -97.84 -79.11 -2.46
C VAL A 939 -97.55 -80.19 -1.44
N ILE A 940 -96.78 -81.18 -1.83
CA ILE A 940 -96.28 -82.20 -0.92
C ILE A 940 -94.83 -81.90 -0.59
N ALA A 941 -94.55 -81.73 0.69
CA ALA A 941 -93.21 -81.51 1.20
C ALA A 941 -92.76 -82.73 1.98
N VAL A 942 -91.60 -83.27 1.60
CA VAL A 942 -90.92 -84.33 2.34
C VAL A 942 -89.71 -83.72 3.04
N PHE A 943 -89.64 -83.95 4.35
CA PHE A 943 -88.56 -83.46 5.20
C PHE A 943 -87.58 -84.60 5.43
N THR A 944 -86.31 -84.36 5.10
CA THR A 944 -85.17 -85.19 5.46
C THR A 944 -84.40 -84.50 6.60
N ALA A 945 -83.37 -85.15 7.14
CA ALA A 945 -82.51 -84.55 8.16
C ALA A 945 -81.83 -83.24 7.69
N ASP A 946 -81.56 -83.11 6.39
CA ASP A 946 -80.72 -82.03 5.83
C ASP A 946 -81.48 -81.06 4.90
N SER A 947 -82.65 -81.45 4.37
CA SER A 947 -83.37 -80.64 3.37
C SER A 947 -84.89 -80.83 3.38
N VAL A 948 -85.59 -79.92 2.70
CA VAL A 948 -87.04 -80.03 2.46
C VAL A 948 -87.29 -80.05 0.97
N LEU A 949 -87.62 -81.23 0.45
CA LEU A 949 -87.95 -81.45 -0.94
C LEU A 949 -89.44 -81.20 -1.14
N ARG A 950 -89.80 -80.45 -2.18
CA ARG A 950 -91.20 -80.09 -2.47
C ARG A 950 -91.53 -80.47 -3.90
N GLU A 951 -92.68 -81.11 -4.06
CA GLU A 951 -93.26 -81.40 -5.36
C GLU A 951 -94.74 -81.02 -5.40
N THR A 952 -95.27 -80.86 -6.61
CA THR A 952 -96.70 -80.62 -6.80
C THR A 952 -97.41 -81.96 -6.84
N LEU A 953 -98.45 -82.15 -6.02
CA LEU A 953 -99.34 -83.30 -6.02
C LEU A 953 -100.70 -82.92 -6.60
N VAL A 954 -101.14 -83.62 -7.63
CA VAL A 954 -102.43 -83.39 -8.29
C VAL A 954 -103.40 -84.49 -7.86
N VAL A 955 -104.49 -84.10 -7.20
CA VAL A 955 -105.60 -84.99 -6.82
C VAL A 955 -106.71 -84.81 -7.85
N GLU A 956 -107.17 -85.89 -8.48
CA GLU A 956 -108.25 -85.85 -9.48
C GLU A 956 -109.61 -86.30 -8.94
#